data_AF-A0A2P4X8K4-F1
#
_entry.id   AF-A0A2P4X8K4-F1
#
_cell.length_a   1.000
_cell.length_b   1.000
_cell.length_c   1.000
_cell.angle_alpha   90.00
_cell.angle_beta   90.00
_cell.angle_gamma   90.00
#
_symmetry.space_group_name_H-M   'P 1'
#
loop_
_entity.id
_entity.type
_entity.pdbx_description
1 polymer ?
#
loop_
_entity_poly.entity_id
_entity_poly.type
_entity_poly.pdbx_seq_one_letter_code
_entity_poly.pdbx_strand_id
1 'polypeptide(L)'
;MLQVSQFRALRRASVRSNALQFTRSFAASGDAVSKEEMLRALEKFQKESASKTVPWFLQNMPPSYFRSIDEEDRVQHLNAITALMGAQQPEVMLRSEDHRVFSHFRSGANYPGRLANVLDQLPQTVDNATLARVKIFTSLDDSLGLDIFRFGQQEPFLNQTEGEKTARSSIQHFCGEIQSGKYAGNPCYPNPGSHFEPQAVDTFLNQCNTMYVQYSNPRRLAWQMELFARVRGTEGVAVDVEHNWEDRSEENKLGGGIPQTMLTIAASNVIPKGFMQKAATYLGLCSLNVVRAHLDVVKDPHNRGAHVAMIRILVQPSEEALKENFQFEWLKISGNLKYLKWVDDRPVHLTLQHPDLGLSRAEIIYAYGNMLHGVLAKKDPFAYSLTRIMETLEHDQHLPLASRIADFFLDKFDPHKERLMTDAEQDAIIEELKKEIRRNVEHEDSILLLNSMADAVRGTLRTNKFIRDRYALSLRMDPKVMGYGTVGKDTPYGVFFIYGRRFKGFHVRFRDIARGGLRMVYPSSTDAHALESARQYNEAYNLAFAQQLKNKDIPEGGSKAVVLCDPIVGPIGDVAPRDFIIRKSVKAFSDALLDLNTTDEAVKEKIVDYYGKDELIYLGPDENIIPADIVWMTKRAAYRGYPIPRAFISSKPDAGFNHKVYGVTSEGVAVFADVALRSQNIDPKNQPFTVKITGGTDGDVAGNVIKILHREYGDNLRIVGICDGTGVIEDPE
;
A
#
# COMPACT_ATOMS: atom_id res chain seq x y z
N MET A 1 2.01 -29.00 -4.29
CA MET A 1 2.78 -29.98 -3.50
C MET A 1 4.07 -30.28 -4.22
N LEU A 2 5.20 -29.74 -3.75
CA LEU A 2 6.56 -30.16 -4.08
C LEU A 2 7.42 -29.86 -2.84
N GLN A 3 8.07 -30.88 -2.27
CA GLN A 3 9.06 -30.72 -1.20
C GLN A 3 10.35 -30.17 -1.80
N VAL A 4 10.88 -29.07 -1.26
CA VAL A 4 12.28 -28.66 -1.49
C VAL A 4 12.90 -28.27 -0.17
N SER A 5 13.59 -29.23 0.43
CA SER A 5 14.59 -28.95 1.45
C SER A 5 15.71 -28.14 0.80
N GLN A 6 16.01 -26.95 1.34
CA GLN A 6 17.31 -26.25 1.37
C GLN A 6 17.20 -24.72 1.13
N PHE A 7 16.61 -23.99 2.08
CA PHE A 7 16.73 -22.51 2.16
C PHE A 7 17.63 -22.03 3.32
N ARG A 8 18.45 -22.91 3.91
CA ARG A 8 19.28 -22.56 5.09
C ARG A 8 20.75 -22.22 4.84
N ALA A 9 21.21 -22.06 3.59
CA ALA A 9 22.64 -21.92 3.32
C ALA A 9 23.01 -20.69 2.48
N LEU A 10 22.91 -19.49 3.04
CA LEU A 10 23.67 -18.32 2.55
C LEU A 10 24.29 -17.56 3.73
N ARG A 11 25.24 -18.22 4.42
CA ARG A 11 26.27 -17.55 5.22
C ARG A 11 27.65 -18.05 4.81
N ARG A 12 28.49 -17.09 4.41
CA ARG A 12 29.96 -17.15 4.24
C ARG A 12 30.48 -18.10 3.15
N ALA A 13 30.65 -17.57 1.94
CA ALA A 13 31.68 -18.08 1.04
C ALA A 13 33.03 -17.48 1.43
N SER A 14 34.02 -18.35 1.68
CA SER A 14 35.39 -18.02 2.00
C SER A 14 36.13 -17.50 0.76
N VAL A 15 36.63 -16.27 0.82
CA VAL A 15 37.49 -15.71 -0.22
C VAL A 15 38.94 -16.11 0.08
N ARG A 16 39.58 -16.81 -0.86
CA ARG A 16 41.01 -17.15 -0.83
C ARG A 16 41.84 -15.87 -0.96
N SER A 17 42.82 -15.74 -0.07
CA SER A 17 43.68 -14.57 0.11
C SER A 17 44.64 -14.35 -1.07
N ASN A 18 44.63 -13.13 -1.64
CA ASN A 18 45.73 -12.58 -2.44
C ASN A 18 46.26 -11.25 -1.83
N ALA A 19 46.27 -11.15 -0.50
CA ALA A 19 46.83 -10.01 0.24
C ALA A 19 48.36 -10.12 0.45
N LEU A 20 49.12 -10.34 -0.63
CA LEU A 20 50.58 -10.54 -0.56
C LEU A 20 51.42 -9.52 -1.34
N GLN A 21 50.81 -8.50 -1.97
CA GLN A 21 51.56 -7.50 -2.75
C GLN A 21 51.74 -6.13 -2.08
N PHE A 22 50.85 -5.71 -1.17
CA PHE A 22 51.00 -4.41 -0.49
C PHE A 22 51.98 -4.43 0.69
N THR A 23 52.22 -5.60 1.28
CA THR A 23 53.07 -5.75 2.47
C THR A 23 54.56 -5.92 2.16
N ARG A 24 54.94 -6.20 0.90
CA ARG A 24 56.36 -6.39 0.53
C ARG A 24 57.12 -5.09 0.24
N SER A 25 56.44 -3.96 0.04
CA SER A 25 57.10 -2.67 -0.21
C SER A 25 57.51 -1.92 1.06
N PHE A 26 57.04 -2.35 2.24
CA PHE A 26 57.26 -1.61 3.51
C PHE A 26 58.07 -2.38 4.56
N ALA A 27 58.57 -3.56 4.23
CA ALA A 27 59.32 -4.42 5.17
C ALA A 27 60.84 -4.39 4.97
N ALA A 28 61.38 -3.44 4.21
CA ALA A 28 62.79 -3.43 3.82
C ALA A 28 63.47 -2.06 3.97
N SER A 29 63.37 -1.41 5.14
CA SER A 29 64.38 -0.49 5.69
C SER A 29 63.83 0.17 6.96
N GLY A 30 64.60 0.18 8.04
CA GLY A 30 64.25 0.77 9.34
C GLY A 30 64.30 2.30 9.42
N ASP A 31 63.95 3.00 8.34
CA ASP A 31 63.86 4.46 8.31
C ASP A 31 62.41 4.92 8.44
N ALA A 32 62.20 6.03 9.15
CA ALA A 32 60.89 6.65 9.31
C ALA A 32 60.33 7.03 7.92
N VAL A 33 59.30 6.29 7.47
CA VAL A 33 58.63 6.53 6.19
C VAL A 33 58.23 7.99 6.09
N SER A 34 58.82 8.72 5.13
CA SER A 34 58.56 10.15 4.99
C SER A 34 57.15 10.39 4.44
N LYS A 35 56.53 11.53 4.80
CA LYS A 35 55.24 11.98 4.23
C LYS A 35 55.26 11.96 2.70
N GLU A 36 56.39 12.32 2.10
CA GLU A 36 56.59 12.40 0.66
C GLU A 36 56.64 11.02 0.00
N GLU A 37 57.24 10.02 0.65
CA GLU A 37 57.23 8.63 0.16
C GLU A 37 55.83 8.01 0.21
N MET A 38 55.05 8.27 1.27
CA MET A 38 53.66 7.82 1.35
C MET A 38 52.79 8.47 0.26
N LEU A 39 52.94 9.78 0.03
CA LEU A 39 52.21 10.47 -1.04
C LEU A 39 52.57 9.91 -2.43
N ARG A 40 53.85 9.71 -2.72
CA ARG A 40 54.29 9.12 -3.99
C ARG A 40 53.80 7.68 -4.18
N ALA A 41 53.81 6.87 -3.11
CA ALA A 41 53.29 5.50 -3.17
C ALA A 41 51.78 5.47 -3.45
N LEU A 42 51.02 6.37 -2.81
CA LEU A 42 49.57 6.51 -3.04
C LEU A 42 49.25 7.01 -4.45
N GLU A 43 49.94 8.04 -4.93
CA GLU A 43 49.80 8.56 -6.31
C GLU A 43 50.11 7.47 -7.34
N LYS A 44 51.19 6.71 -7.14
CA LYS A 44 51.55 5.60 -8.02
C LYS A 44 50.46 4.53 -8.04
N PHE A 45 49.95 4.13 -6.87
CA PHE A 45 48.89 3.13 -6.77
C PHE A 45 47.57 3.59 -7.42
N GLN A 46 47.16 4.84 -7.20
CA GLN A 46 45.97 5.41 -7.84
C GLN A 46 46.14 5.50 -9.36
N LYS A 47 47.31 5.93 -9.84
CA LYS A 47 47.60 6.02 -11.28
C LYS A 47 47.63 4.65 -11.96
N GLU A 48 48.25 3.65 -11.33
CA GLU A 48 48.25 2.28 -11.84
C GLU A 48 46.83 1.69 -11.87
N SER A 49 46.04 1.90 -10.82
CA SER A 49 44.66 1.41 -10.75
C SER A 49 43.78 2.11 -11.79
N ALA A 50 43.83 3.44 -11.89
CA ALA A 50 43.08 4.23 -12.86
C ALA A 50 43.44 3.88 -14.32
N SER A 51 44.72 3.59 -14.61
CA SER A 51 45.14 3.18 -15.96
C SER A 51 44.53 1.86 -16.44
N LYS A 52 44.06 1.01 -15.51
CA LYS A 52 43.30 -0.21 -15.83
C LYS A 52 41.79 0.03 -15.83
N THR A 53 41.28 0.78 -14.85
CA THR A 53 39.83 1.00 -14.69
C THR A 53 39.24 1.85 -15.81
N VAL A 54 39.90 2.95 -16.21
CA VAL A 54 39.33 3.92 -17.16
C VAL A 54 39.05 3.29 -18.53
N PRO A 55 39.99 2.57 -19.17
CA PRO A 55 39.72 1.92 -20.45
C PRO A 55 38.59 0.88 -20.34
N TRP A 56 38.61 0.06 -19.27
CA TRP A 56 37.55 -0.92 -19.04
C TRP A 56 36.18 -0.26 -18.86
N PHE A 57 36.10 0.82 -18.09
CA PHE A 57 34.87 1.56 -17.81
C PHE A 57 34.26 2.14 -19.08
N LEU A 58 35.07 2.78 -19.93
CA LEU A 58 34.62 3.34 -21.21
C LEU A 58 34.16 2.25 -22.19
N GLN A 59 34.80 1.07 -22.16
CA GLN A 59 34.47 -0.04 -23.05
C GLN A 59 33.23 -0.83 -22.59
N ASN A 60 33.06 -1.02 -21.28
CA ASN A 60 32.08 -1.96 -20.73
C ASN A 60 30.84 -1.29 -20.14
N MET A 61 30.86 0.00 -19.79
CA MET A 61 29.64 0.66 -19.34
C MET A 61 28.69 0.94 -20.52
N PRO A 62 27.37 0.74 -20.34
CA PRO A 62 26.43 0.90 -21.43
C PRO A 62 26.33 2.37 -21.88
N PRO A 63 26.18 2.67 -23.20
CA PRO A 63 26.04 4.05 -23.69
C PRO A 63 24.92 4.87 -23.01
N SER A 64 23.87 4.21 -22.52
CA SER A 64 22.81 4.86 -21.75
C SER A 64 23.29 5.48 -20.44
N TYR A 65 24.33 4.91 -19.81
CA TYR A 65 24.96 5.47 -18.62
C TYR A 65 25.57 6.84 -18.93
N PHE A 66 26.44 6.90 -19.95
CA PHE A 66 27.11 8.15 -20.38
C PHE A 66 26.15 9.22 -20.90
N ARG A 67 24.93 8.86 -21.32
CA ARG A 67 23.91 9.85 -21.68
C ARG A 67 23.16 10.41 -20.48
N SER A 68 23.08 9.67 -19.38
CA SER A 68 22.09 9.96 -18.33
C SER A 68 22.66 10.35 -16.98
N ILE A 69 23.95 10.15 -16.77
CA ILE A 69 24.71 10.55 -15.58
C ILE A 69 25.59 11.73 -15.98
N ASP A 70 25.67 12.77 -15.17
CA ASP A 70 26.51 13.94 -15.48
C ASP A 70 28.01 13.63 -15.29
N GLU A 71 28.88 14.56 -15.68
CA GLU A 71 30.33 14.36 -15.65
C GLU A 71 30.87 14.26 -14.22
N GLU A 72 30.33 15.03 -13.29
CA GLU A 72 30.72 15.03 -11.88
C GLU A 72 30.43 13.67 -11.21
N ASP A 73 29.19 13.18 -11.34
CA ASP A 73 28.80 11.87 -10.84
C ASP A 73 29.63 10.75 -11.49
N ARG A 74 29.96 10.86 -12.78
CA ARG A 74 30.82 9.87 -13.48
C ARG A 74 32.21 9.78 -12.88
N VAL A 75 32.83 10.91 -12.52
CA VAL A 75 34.16 10.92 -11.88
C VAL A 75 34.09 10.28 -10.50
N GLN A 76 33.07 10.58 -9.70
CA GLN A 76 32.86 9.93 -8.41
C GLN A 76 32.65 8.41 -8.55
N HIS A 77 31.85 8.00 -9.53
CA HIS A 77 31.62 6.60 -9.83
C HIS A 77 32.90 5.87 -10.25
N LEU A 78 33.70 6.48 -11.12
CA LEU A 78 34.98 5.93 -11.57
C LEU A 78 35.98 5.75 -10.40
N ASN A 79 36.02 6.69 -9.47
CA ASN A 79 36.82 6.59 -8.26
C ASN A 79 36.37 5.40 -7.39
N ALA A 80 35.06 5.22 -7.21
CA ALA A 80 34.52 4.10 -6.45
C ALA A 80 34.74 2.74 -7.12
N ILE A 81 34.61 2.65 -8.45
CA ILE A 81 34.92 1.42 -9.20
C ILE A 81 36.40 1.07 -9.04
N THR A 82 37.28 2.07 -9.14
CA THR A 82 38.72 1.87 -8.93
C THR A 82 39.02 1.37 -7.52
N ALA A 83 38.32 1.91 -6.51
CA ALA A 83 38.43 1.43 -5.13
C ALA A 83 37.89 -0.01 -4.97
N LEU A 84 36.74 -0.33 -5.56
CA LEU A 84 36.13 -1.67 -5.50
C LEU A 84 37.03 -2.76 -6.09
N MET A 85 37.58 -2.52 -7.29
CA MET A 85 38.50 -3.47 -7.92
C MET A 85 39.80 -3.65 -7.12
N GLY A 86 40.23 -2.63 -6.36
CA GLY A 86 41.40 -2.70 -5.48
C GLY A 86 41.13 -3.31 -4.10
N ALA A 87 39.92 -3.15 -3.55
CA ALA A 87 39.61 -3.40 -2.13
C ALA A 87 38.99 -4.79 -1.81
N GLN A 88 38.72 -5.63 -2.82
CA GLN A 88 38.05 -6.94 -2.66
C GLN A 88 36.70 -6.87 -1.88
N GLN A 89 36.06 -5.71 -1.82
CA GLN A 89 34.71 -5.59 -1.26
C GLN A 89 33.69 -5.95 -2.33
N PRO A 90 32.66 -6.76 -2.01
CA PRO A 90 31.69 -7.20 -3.01
C PRO A 90 30.77 -6.07 -3.47
N GLU A 91 30.51 -5.08 -2.60
CA GLU A 91 29.55 -4.00 -2.83
C GLU A 91 29.99 -2.71 -2.11
N VAL A 92 29.66 -1.54 -2.67
CA VAL A 92 29.89 -0.21 -2.08
C VAL A 92 28.66 0.67 -2.35
N MET A 93 28.20 1.42 -1.35
CA MET A 93 27.17 2.45 -1.52
C MET A 93 27.78 3.84 -1.32
N LEU A 94 27.76 4.65 -2.37
CA LEU A 94 28.12 6.06 -2.32
C LEU A 94 26.89 6.91 -2.09
N ARG A 95 27.10 8.06 -1.46
CA ARG A 95 26.12 9.12 -1.31
C ARG A 95 26.70 10.41 -1.88
N SER A 96 25.91 11.13 -2.68
CA SER A 96 26.30 12.44 -3.19
C SER A 96 26.48 13.46 -2.06
N GLU A 97 27.19 14.56 -2.36
CA GLU A 97 27.40 15.67 -1.42
C GLU A 97 26.08 16.30 -0.96
N ASP A 98 25.13 16.47 -1.89
CA ASP A 98 23.77 16.97 -1.60
C ASP A 98 22.88 15.96 -0.88
N HIS A 99 23.41 14.76 -0.60
CA HIS A 99 22.75 13.71 0.15
C HIS A 99 21.50 13.08 -0.49
N ARG A 100 21.18 13.43 -1.74
CA ARG A 100 19.96 13.02 -2.47
C ARG A 100 20.17 11.89 -3.47
N VAL A 101 21.41 11.61 -3.86
CA VAL A 101 21.75 10.51 -4.78
C VAL A 101 22.51 9.44 -4.03
N PHE A 102 22.05 8.19 -4.20
CA PHE A 102 22.72 7.00 -3.70
C PHE A 102 23.12 6.14 -4.88
N SER A 103 24.40 5.80 -4.96
CA SER A 103 24.95 4.96 -6.04
C SER A 103 25.49 3.68 -5.42
N HIS A 104 24.79 2.58 -5.64
CA HIS A 104 25.17 1.26 -5.15
C HIS A 104 25.87 0.48 -6.25
N PHE A 105 27.13 0.17 -6.01
CA PHE A 105 28.00 -0.63 -6.86
C PHE A 105 28.05 -2.04 -6.32
N ARG A 106 27.96 -3.02 -7.21
CA ARG A 106 27.94 -4.42 -6.82
C ARG A 106 28.69 -5.29 -7.82
N SER A 107 29.45 -6.23 -7.30
CA SER A 107 30.13 -7.28 -8.06
C SER A 107 29.48 -8.63 -7.75
N GLY A 108 29.33 -9.49 -8.76
CA GLY A 108 28.81 -10.86 -8.61
C GLY A 108 27.39 -11.11 -9.14
N ALA A 109 27.08 -12.40 -9.30
CA ALA A 109 25.88 -12.89 -10.00
C ALA A 109 24.57 -12.36 -9.41
N ASN A 110 23.62 -12.05 -10.30
CA ASN A 110 22.28 -11.58 -9.92
C ASN A 110 21.46 -12.72 -9.30
N TYR A 111 20.59 -12.41 -8.32
CA TYR A 111 19.73 -13.40 -7.67
C TYR A 111 18.34 -12.84 -7.33
N PRO A 112 17.31 -13.69 -7.15
CA PRO A 112 15.94 -13.23 -6.91
C PRO A 112 15.83 -12.43 -5.61
N GLY A 113 15.15 -11.28 -5.66
CA GLY A 113 14.98 -10.40 -4.49
C GLY A 113 16.15 -9.46 -4.19
N ARG A 114 17.28 -9.50 -4.94
CA ARG A 114 18.42 -8.59 -4.73
C ARG A 114 18.02 -7.11 -4.73
N LEU A 115 17.24 -6.66 -5.73
CA LEU A 115 16.78 -5.25 -5.79
C LEU A 115 15.94 -4.86 -4.56
N ALA A 116 15.12 -5.77 -4.05
CA ALA A 116 14.33 -5.50 -2.85
C ALA A 116 15.25 -5.27 -1.63
N ASN A 117 16.33 -6.05 -1.50
CA ASN A 117 17.32 -5.88 -0.44
C ASN A 117 18.06 -4.53 -0.55
N VAL A 118 18.42 -4.10 -1.76
CA VAL A 118 19.07 -2.80 -1.96
C VAL A 118 18.12 -1.65 -1.59
N LEU A 119 16.86 -1.72 -2.02
CA LEU A 119 15.85 -0.72 -1.67
C LEU A 119 15.60 -0.65 -0.16
N ASP A 120 15.72 -1.78 0.55
CA ASP A 120 15.56 -1.84 2.00
C ASP A 120 16.65 -1.05 2.75
N GLN A 121 17.89 -1.07 2.23
CA GLN A 121 19.02 -0.33 2.81
C GLN A 121 18.95 1.18 2.63
N LEU A 122 18.13 1.67 1.68
CA LEU A 122 17.99 3.10 1.42
C LEU A 122 17.11 3.78 2.48
N PRO A 123 17.28 5.09 2.73
CA PRO A 123 16.33 5.84 3.55
C PRO A 123 14.92 5.80 2.94
N GLN A 124 13.89 5.94 3.75
CA GLN A 124 12.50 6.06 3.26
C GLN A 124 12.26 7.42 2.59
N THR A 125 12.80 8.47 3.21
CA THR A 125 12.80 9.85 2.70
C THR A 125 14.13 10.51 2.98
N VAL A 126 14.51 11.47 2.13
CA VAL A 126 15.62 12.40 2.38
C VAL A 126 15.04 13.80 2.38
N ASP A 127 15.19 14.56 3.47
CA ASP A 127 14.60 15.89 3.63
C ASP A 127 13.08 15.93 3.33
N ASN A 128 12.33 14.95 3.84
CA ASN A 128 10.91 14.71 3.56
C ASN A 128 10.58 14.41 2.08
N ALA A 129 11.58 14.24 1.23
CA ALA A 129 11.41 13.93 -0.18
C ALA A 129 11.48 12.42 -0.42
N THR A 130 10.59 11.90 -1.26
CA THR A 130 10.55 10.48 -1.61
C THR A 130 11.49 10.15 -2.77
N LEU A 131 11.73 8.86 -2.99
CA LEU A 131 12.41 8.37 -4.19
C LEU A 131 11.67 8.85 -5.44
N ALA A 132 12.39 9.54 -6.33
CA ALA A 132 11.81 10.13 -7.54
C ALA A 132 12.36 9.49 -8.82
N ARG A 133 13.55 8.89 -8.74
CA ARG A 133 14.15 8.17 -9.85
C ARG A 133 15.00 6.99 -9.41
N VAL A 134 14.94 5.91 -10.19
CA VAL A 134 15.88 4.79 -10.13
C VAL A 134 16.42 4.50 -11.53
N LYS A 135 17.72 4.23 -11.64
CA LYS A 135 18.36 3.69 -12.85
C LYS A 135 19.35 2.60 -12.47
N ILE A 136 19.11 1.40 -12.97
CA ILE A 136 20.02 0.26 -12.82
C ILE A 136 20.77 0.05 -14.12
N PHE A 137 22.09 0.00 -14.03
CA PHE A 137 23.00 -0.31 -15.12
C PHE A 137 23.74 -1.61 -14.79
N THR A 138 24.00 -2.39 -15.82
CA THR A 138 24.89 -3.55 -15.77
C THR A 138 25.95 -3.35 -16.84
N SER A 139 27.20 -3.65 -16.53
CA SER A 139 28.29 -3.64 -17.51
C SER A 139 28.04 -4.69 -18.60
N LEU A 140 28.61 -4.48 -19.78
CA LEU A 140 28.44 -5.37 -20.94
C LEU A 140 29.03 -6.78 -20.71
N ASP A 141 29.93 -6.91 -19.76
CA ASP A 141 30.56 -8.17 -19.33
C ASP A 141 29.92 -8.77 -18.06
N ASP A 142 28.81 -8.20 -17.59
CA ASP A 142 28.08 -8.59 -16.36
C ASP A 142 28.91 -8.58 -15.07
N SER A 143 30.11 -8.00 -15.08
CA SER A 143 31.01 -7.98 -13.92
C SER A 143 30.65 -6.91 -12.88
N LEU A 144 29.93 -5.85 -13.28
CA LEU A 144 29.54 -4.73 -12.42
C LEU A 144 28.06 -4.36 -12.60
N GLY A 145 27.34 -4.32 -11.49
CA GLY A 145 26.05 -3.62 -11.38
C GLY A 145 26.23 -2.25 -10.74
N LEU A 146 25.53 -1.25 -11.27
CA LEU A 146 25.44 0.10 -10.73
C LEU A 146 23.98 0.55 -10.64
N ASP A 147 23.48 0.65 -9.42
CA ASP A 147 22.12 1.03 -9.12
C ASP A 147 22.12 2.46 -8.55
N ILE A 148 21.47 3.40 -9.26
CA ILE A 148 21.44 4.82 -8.90
C ILE A 148 20.03 5.21 -8.46
N PHE A 149 19.91 5.74 -7.25
CA PHE A 149 18.66 6.14 -6.61
C PHE A 149 18.70 7.64 -6.31
N ARG A 150 17.74 8.40 -6.84
CA ARG A 150 17.65 9.85 -6.61
C ARG A 150 16.36 10.21 -5.90
N PHE A 151 16.49 10.91 -4.78
CA PHE A 151 15.40 11.41 -3.96
C PHE A 151 15.07 12.87 -4.31
N GLY A 152 13.79 13.21 -4.19
CA GLY A 152 13.29 14.57 -4.34
C GLY A 152 13.07 15.06 -5.77
N GLN A 153 12.53 16.28 -5.84
CA GLN A 153 12.01 16.84 -7.08
C GLN A 153 13.13 17.01 -8.11
N GLN A 154 12.85 16.56 -9.33
CA GLN A 154 13.72 16.73 -10.48
C GLN A 154 13.30 18.00 -11.25
N GLU A 155 14.24 18.54 -12.03
CA GLU A 155 13.97 19.66 -12.95
C GLU A 155 12.76 19.34 -13.83
N PRO A 156 11.71 20.19 -13.80
CA PRO A 156 10.51 19.96 -14.60
C PRO A 156 10.81 20.14 -16.08
N PHE A 157 10.16 19.36 -16.93
CA PHE A 157 10.25 19.58 -18.38
C PHE A 157 9.50 20.86 -18.75
N LEU A 158 10.22 21.86 -19.27
CA LEU A 158 9.65 23.18 -19.63
C LEU A 158 9.69 23.47 -21.13
N ASN A 159 10.29 22.57 -21.94
CA ASN A 159 10.47 22.76 -23.38
C ASN A 159 11.26 24.04 -23.75
N GLN A 160 12.25 24.39 -22.93
CA GLN A 160 13.01 25.64 -23.09
C GLN A 160 14.38 25.41 -23.74
N THR A 161 15.04 24.31 -23.38
CA THR A 161 16.38 23.99 -23.91
C THR A 161 16.30 23.31 -25.28
N GLU A 162 17.34 23.43 -26.11
CA GLU A 162 17.40 22.76 -27.42
C GLU A 162 17.31 21.24 -27.30
N GLY A 163 17.89 20.66 -26.24
CA GLY A 163 17.75 19.23 -25.94
C GLY A 163 16.30 18.84 -25.66
N GLU A 164 15.55 19.65 -24.90
CA GLU A 164 14.13 19.41 -24.65
C GLU A 164 13.29 19.53 -25.92
N LYS A 165 13.52 20.56 -26.74
CA LYS A 165 12.79 20.77 -28.01
C LYS A 165 13.02 19.62 -28.99
N THR A 166 14.26 19.14 -29.06
CA THR A 166 14.63 17.99 -29.91
C THR A 166 13.94 16.72 -29.42
N ALA A 167 13.98 16.44 -28.11
CA ALA A 167 13.31 15.28 -27.53
C ALA A 167 11.80 15.33 -27.75
N ARG A 168 11.16 16.48 -27.50
CA ARG A 168 9.74 16.70 -27.76
C ARG A 168 9.38 16.41 -29.22
N SER A 169 10.14 16.96 -30.16
CA SER A 169 9.87 16.79 -31.60
C SER A 169 9.98 15.32 -32.03
N SER A 170 10.99 14.62 -31.51
CA SER A 170 11.17 13.18 -31.74
C SER A 170 10.00 12.35 -31.18
N ILE A 171 9.56 12.65 -29.95
CA ILE A 171 8.43 11.96 -29.30
C ILE A 171 7.12 12.23 -30.03
N GLN A 172 6.86 13.49 -30.39
CA GLN A 172 5.67 13.89 -31.16
C GLN A 172 5.62 13.19 -32.51
N HIS A 173 6.73 13.16 -33.23
CA HIS A 173 6.83 12.47 -34.51
C HIS A 173 6.51 10.97 -34.35
N PHE A 174 7.15 10.31 -33.37
CA PHE A 174 6.93 8.89 -33.11
C PHE A 174 5.49 8.56 -32.70
N CYS A 175 4.87 9.37 -31.85
CA CYS A 175 3.45 9.23 -31.49
C CYS A 175 2.53 9.42 -32.71
N GLY A 176 2.86 10.37 -33.60
CA GLY A 176 2.17 10.57 -34.88
C GLY A 176 2.28 9.36 -35.81
N GLU A 177 3.44 8.70 -35.85
CA GLU A 177 3.61 7.46 -36.61
C GLU A 177 2.73 6.32 -36.08
N ILE A 178 2.66 6.15 -34.75
CA ILE A 178 1.71 5.21 -34.13
C ILE A 178 0.28 5.56 -34.55
N GLN A 179 -0.11 6.83 -34.41
CA GLN A 179 -1.46 7.29 -34.72
C GLN A 179 -1.84 7.09 -36.20
N SER A 180 -0.86 7.16 -37.11
CA SER A 180 -1.05 6.90 -38.54
C SER A 180 -1.23 5.41 -38.90
N GLY A 181 -1.05 4.51 -37.94
CA GLY A 181 -1.15 3.07 -38.14
C GLY A 181 0.16 2.41 -38.65
N LYS A 182 1.29 3.12 -38.67
CA LYS A 182 2.59 2.59 -39.14
C LYS A 182 2.99 1.28 -38.46
N TYR A 183 2.65 1.13 -37.17
CA TYR A 183 2.99 -0.03 -36.34
C TYR A 183 1.78 -0.93 -36.02
N ALA A 184 0.67 -0.79 -36.76
CA ALA A 184 -0.55 -1.55 -36.48
C ALA A 184 -0.31 -3.07 -36.52
N GLY A 185 -0.82 -3.78 -35.51
CA GLY A 185 -0.69 -5.24 -35.38
C GLY A 185 0.65 -5.72 -34.82
N ASN A 186 1.61 -4.82 -34.53
CA ASN A 186 2.87 -5.19 -33.90
C ASN A 186 2.75 -5.08 -32.35
N PRO A 187 2.85 -6.19 -31.59
CA PRO A 187 2.69 -6.18 -30.14
C PRO A 187 3.79 -5.42 -29.39
N CYS A 188 4.91 -5.09 -30.06
CA CYS A 188 5.99 -4.30 -29.47
C CYS A 188 5.63 -2.81 -29.31
N TYR A 189 4.54 -2.34 -29.94
CA TYR A 189 4.12 -0.95 -29.95
C TYR A 189 2.68 -0.83 -29.40
N PRO A 190 2.36 0.26 -28.67
CA PRO A 190 1.00 0.50 -28.20
C PRO A 190 0.06 0.82 -29.36
N ASN A 191 -1.24 0.53 -29.15
CA ASN A 191 -2.27 0.86 -30.13
C ASN A 191 -2.52 2.38 -30.22
N PRO A 192 -2.94 2.90 -31.38
CA PRO A 192 -3.38 4.29 -31.53
C PRO A 192 -4.45 4.69 -30.51
N GLY A 193 -4.48 5.95 -30.11
CA GLY A 193 -5.47 6.43 -29.15
C GLY A 193 -5.37 7.93 -28.87
N SER A 194 -6.39 8.50 -28.23
CA SER A 194 -6.47 9.95 -27.92
C SER A 194 -5.30 10.47 -27.07
N HIS A 195 -4.62 9.58 -26.34
CA HIS A 195 -3.43 9.91 -25.55
C HIS A 195 -2.17 10.17 -26.41
N PHE A 196 -2.20 9.86 -27.71
CA PHE A 196 -1.14 10.17 -28.68
C PHE A 196 -1.46 11.38 -29.56
N GLU A 197 -2.60 12.05 -29.35
CA GLU A 197 -2.86 13.33 -30.01
C GLU A 197 -1.81 14.38 -29.57
N PRO A 198 -1.36 15.28 -30.45
CA PRO A 198 -0.25 16.19 -30.14
C PRO A 198 -0.42 16.99 -28.85
N GLN A 199 -1.65 17.45 -28.54
CA GLN A 199 -1.94 18.17 -27.31
C GLN A 199 -1.88 17.27 -26.07
N ALA A 200 -2.31 16.02 -26.18
CA ALA A 200 -2.24 15.04 -25.09
C ALA A 200 -0.78 14.66 -24.79
N VAL A 201 0.04 14.49 -25.84
CA VAL A 201 1.48 14.28 -25.74
C VAL A 201 2.13 15.42 -24.97
N ASP A 202 1.92 16.67 -25.39
CA ASP A 202 2.49 17.83 -24.71
C ASP A 202 2.01 17.95 -23.25
N THR A 203 0.74 17.65 -22.98
CA THR A 203 0.20 17.64 -21.62
C THR A 203 0.93 16.64 -20.72
N PHE A 204 1.21 15.44 -21.23
CA PHE A 204 1.98 14.44 -20.50
C PHE A 204 3.45 14.87 -20.29
N LEU A 205 4.11 15.37 -21.33
CA LEU A 205 5.51 15.81 -21.24
C LEU A 205 5.67 16.94 -20.22
N ASN A 206 4.75 17.90 -20.16
CA ASN A 206 4.75 18.99 -19.19
C ASN A 206 4.53 18.53 -17.72
N GLN A 207 4.05 17.29 -17.52
CA GLN A 207 3.91 16.67 -16.19
C GLN A 207 5.15 15.86 -15.80
N CYS A 208 6.10 15.69 -16.72
CA CYS A 208 7.34 14.94 -16.55
C CYS A 208 8.50 15.85 -16.11
N ASN A 209 9.63 15.21 -15.81
CA ASN A 209 10.90 15.89 -15.58
C ASN A 209 11.78 15.87 -16.84
N THR A 210 12.66 16.87 -16.99
CA THR A 210 13.50 17.09 -18.18
C THR A 210 14.30 15.84 -18.54
N MET A 211 14.97 15.25 -17.56
CA MET A 211 15.81 14.07 -17.76
C MET A 211 15.01 12.83 -18.21
N TYR A 212 13.74 12.71 -17.80
CA TYR A 212 12.88 11.59 -18.20
C TYR A 212 12.46 11.73 -19.65
N VAL A 213 12.16 12.96 -20.10
CA VAL A 213 11.78 13.25 -21.49
C VAL A 213 12.99 13.18 -22.42
N GLN A 214 14.12 13.81 -22.07
CA GLN A 214 15.28 13.92 -22.96
C GLN A 214 16.00 12.59 -23.23
N TYR A 215 16.09 11.72 -22.22
CA TYR A 215 16.95 10.54 -22.29
C TYR A 215 16.19 9.21 -22.39
N SER A 216 14.86 9.25 -22.50
CA SER A 216 14.05 8.06 -22.75
C SER A 216 13.89 7.82 -24.25
N ASN A 217 13.85 6.53 -24.64
CA ASN A 217 13.50 6.16 -26.00
C ASN A 217 12.03 6.55 -26.30
N PRO A 218 11.68 7.11 -27.48
CA PRO A 218 10.30 7.44 -27.83
C PRO A 218 9.32 6.27 -27.72
N ARG A 219 9.73 5.05 -28.10
CA ARG A 219 8.93 3.82 -27.96
C ARG A 219 8.62 3.49 -26.51
N ARG A 220 9.64 3.59 -25.65
CA ARG A 220 9.47 3.47 -24.18
C ARG A 220 8.42 4.46 -23.68
N LEU A 221 8.54 5.74 -24.05
CA LEU A 221 7.63 6.77 -23.58
C LEU A 221 6.21 6.54 -24.10
N ALA A 222 6.04 6.06 -25.33
CA ALA A 222 4.72 5.74 -25.87
C ALA A 222 3.97 4.71 -25.02
N TRP A 223 4.63 3.61 -24.63
CA TRP A 223 4.04 2.63 -23.69
C TRP A 223 3.70 3.24 -22.33
N GLN A 224 4.60 4.06 -21.80
CA GLN A 224 4.39 4.73 -20.52
C GLN A 224 3.22 5.73 -20.60
N MET A 225 3.03 6.43 -21.72
CA MET A 225 1.91 7.35 -21.95
C MET A 225 0.57 6.62 -22.02
N GLU A 226 0.53 5.48 -22.72
CA GLU A 226 -0.63 4.60 -22.81
C GLU A 226 -1.08 4.16 -21.40
N LEU A 227 -0.15 3.60 -20.62
CA LEU A 227 -0.45 3.14 -19.26
C LEU A 227 -0.79 4.29 -18.30
N PHE A 228 -0.13 5.44 -18.44
CA PHE A 228 -0.47 6.64 -17.68
C PHE A 228 -1.90 7.09 -17.96
N ALA A 229 -2.33 7.06 -19.22
CA ALA A 229 -3.70 7.43 -19.61
C ALA A 229 -4.75 6.49 -18.98
N ARG A 230 -4.42 5.21 -18.77
CA ARG A 230 -5.31 4.26 -18.08
C ARG A 230 -5.47 4.54 -16.58
N VAL A 231 -4.47 5.13 -15.91
CA VAL A 231 -4.46 5.26 -14.44
C VAL A 231 -4.61 6.69 -13.92
N ARG A 232 -4.35 7.72 -14.74
CA ARG A 232 -4.48 9.13 -14.32
C ARG A 232 -5.89 9.44 -13.79
N GLY A 233 -5.98 10.21 -12.71
CA GLY A 233 -7.23 10.53 -12.04
C GLY A 233 -7.87 9.36 -11.27
N THR A 234 -7.24 8.19 -11.25
CA THR A 234 -7.74 6.99 -10.55
C THR A 234 -6.81 6.56 -9.42
N GLU A 235 -7.16 5.46 -8.75
CA GLU A 235 -6.29 4.77 -7.80
C GLU A 235 -5.72 3.46 -8.40
N GLY A 236 -5.83 3.28 -9.72
CA GLY A 236 -5.44 2.05 -10.40
C GLY A 236 -3.93 1.87 -10.54
N VAL A 237 -3.58 0.64 -10.93
CA VAL A 237 -2.25 0.27 -11.40
C VAL A 237 -2.44 -0.43 -12.75
N ALA A 238 -1.69 -0.01 -13.76
CA ALA A 238 -1.65 -0.67 -15.06
C ALA A 238 -0.28 -1.33 -15.23
N VAL A 239 -0.29 -2.53 -15.81
CA VAL A 239 0.89 -3.35 -16.05
C VAL A 239 0.81 -3.87 -17.47
N ASP A 240 1.90 -3.70 -18.20
CA ASP A 240 2.15 -4.29 -19.51
C ASP A 240 3.34 -5.26 -19.42
N VAL A 241 3.28 -6.33 -20.22
CA VAL A 241 4.25 -7.42 -20.21
C VAL A 241 4.72 -7.66 -21.64
N GLU A 242 6.00 -7.42 -21.89
CA GLU A 242 6.60 -7.59 -23.21
C GLU A 242 7.69 -8.68 -23.15
N HIS A 243 7.48 -9.77 -23.90
CA HIS A 243 8.42 -10.90 -23.98
C HIS A 243 9.48 -10.69 -25.07
N ASN A 244 10.38 -11.66 -25.22
CA ASN A 244 11.42 -11.70 -26.25
C ASN A 244 12.39 -10.52 -26.16
N TRP A 245 12.73 -10.11 -24.93
CA TRP A 245 13.73 -9.06 -24.71
C TRP A 245 15.16 -9.58 -24.79
N GLU A 246 15.38 -10.89 -24.89
CA GLU A 246 16.71 -11.52 -24.94
C GLU A 246 17.52 -11.21 -26.20
N ASP A 247 16.86 -10.76 -27.26
CA ASP A 247 17.51 -10.41 -28.53
C ASP A 247 18.06 -8.99 -28.51
N ARG A 248 19.21 -8.81 -29.16
CA ARG A 248 19.87 -7.50 -29.24
C ARG A 248 19.00 -6.54 -30.05
N SER A 249 18.57 -5.45 -29.40
CA SER A 249 17.80 -4.36 -30.01
C SER A 249 18.40 -3.00 -29.66
N GLU A 250 17.83 -1.92 -30.21
CA GLU A 250 18.22 -0.55 -29.82
C GLU A 250 17.99 -0.29 -28.32
N GLU A 251 16.98 -0.92 -27.72
CA GLU A 251 16.62 -0.80 -26.29
C GLU A 251 17.28 -1.85 -25.40
N ASN A 252 17.59 -3.03 -25.95
CA ASN A 252 18.33 -4.06 -25.23
C ASN A 252 19.63 -4.44 -25.94
N LYS A 253 20.74 -3.82 -25.54
CA LYS A 253 22.05 -4.10 -26.11
C LYS A 253 22.73 -5.34 -25.52
N LEU A 254 22.17 -5.90 -24.44
CA LEU A 254 22.62 -7.10 -23.75
C LEU A 254 21.82 -8.28 -24.30
N GLY A 255 22.33 -8.91 -25.36
CA GLY A 255 21.76 -10.15 -25.88
C GLY A 255 22.40 -11.32 -25.16
N GLY A 256 21.64 -12.00 -24.28
CA GLY A 256 22.18 -13.01 -23.37
C GLY A 256 21.77 -14.46 -23.68
N GLY A 257 20.90 -14.69 -24.68
CA GLY A 257 20.34 -16.01 -24.98
C GLY A 257 19.42 -16.60 -23.88
N ILE A 258 19.38 -15.98 -22.70
CA ILE A 258 18.45 -16.28 -21.60
C ILE A 258 17.16 -15.49 -21.83
N PRO A 259 15.97 -16.12 -21.78
CA PRO A 259 14.69 -15.43 -21.96
C PRO A 259 14.54 -14.23 -21.03
N GLN A 260 14.21 -13.07 -21.60
CA GLN A 260 13.99 -11.84 -20.85
C GLN A 260 12.59 -11.28 -21.11
N THR A 261 11.99 -10.69 -20.08
CA THR A 261 10.66 -10.08 -20.16
C THR A 261 10.70 -8.70 -19.52
N MET A 262 10.19 -7.70 -20.23
CA MET A 262 10.05 -6.35 -19.75
C MET A 262 8.66 -6.14 -19.14
N LEU A 263 8.63 -5.67 -17.89
CA LEU A 263 7.42 -5.26 -17.20
C LEU A 263 7.36 -3.73 -17.17
N THR A 264 6.31 -3.13 -17.73
CA THR A 264 6.07 -1.69 -17.63
C THR A 264 4.86 -1.44 -16.73
N ILE A 265 5.05 -0.67 -15.65
CA ILE A 265 4.05 -0.47 -14.60
C ILE A 265 3.80 1.04 -14.45
N ALA A 266 2.52 1.44 -14.48
CA ALA A 266 2.08 2.78 -14.09
C ALA A 266 1.22 2.65 -12.82
N ALA A 267 1.72 3.16 -11.69
CA ALA A 267 1.06 3.06 -10.40
C ALA A 267 0.67 4.45 -9.88
N SER A 268 -0.64 4.75 -9.87
CA SER A 268 -1.15 6.03 -9.38
C SER A 268 -1.10 6.11 -7.86
N ASN A 269 -0.74 7.28 -7.30
CA ASN A 269 -0.85 7.62 -5.88
C ASN A 269 -0.24 6.56 -4.94
N VAL A 270 1.01 6.18 -5.21
CA VAL A 270 1.80 5.26 -4.40
C VAL A 270 3.00 5.97 -3.77
N ILE A 271 3.63 5.36 -2.78
CA ILE A 271 4.98 5.77 -2.37
C ILE A 271 5.95 5.05 -3.32
N PRO A 272 6.72 5.76 -4.17
CA PRO A 272 7.45 5.13 -5.27
C PRO A 272 8.45 4.08 -4.81
N LYS A 273 9.26 4.39 -3.78
CA LYS A 273 10.21 3.45 -3.17
C LYS A 273 9.52 2.17 -2.72
N GLY A 274 8.49 2.32 -1.90
CA GLY A 274 7.81 1.19 -1.30
C GLY A 274 7.04 0.30 -2.27
N PHE A 275 6.39 0.91 -3.25
CA PHE A 275 5.73 0.15 -4.31
C PHE A 275 6.76 -0.60 -5.17
N MET A 276 7.89 0.03 -5.52
CA MET A 276 8.98 -0.62 -6.24
C MET A 276 9.61 -1.76 -5.45
N GLN A 277 9.83 -1.56 -4.14
CA GLN A 277 10.37 -2.59 -3.23
C GLN A 277 9.43 -3.80 -3.21
N LYS A 278 8.12 -3.60 -3.00
CA LYS A 278 7.13 -4.68 -3.06
C LYS A 278 7.11 -5.41 -4.40
N ALA A 279 7.15 -4.67 -5.51
CA ALA A 279 7.18 -5.28 -6.83
C ALA A 279 8.43 -6.14 -7.01
N ALA A 280 9.60 -5.64 -6.61
CA ALA A 280 10.86 -6.39 -6.66
C ALA A 280 10.83 -7.63 -5.75
N THR A 281 10.28 -7.50 -4.54
CA THR A 281 10.09 -8.62 -3.60
C THR A 281 9.20 -9.70 -4.20
N TYR A 282 8.06 -9.30 -4.78
CA TYR A 282 7.12 -10.24 -5.41
C TYR A 282 7.70 -10.93 -6.64
N LEU A 283 8.47 -10.21 -7.47
CA LEU A 283 9.17 -10.83 -8.60
C LEU A 283 10.23 -11.83 -8.12
N GLY A 284 10.92 -11.53 -7.03
CA GLY A 284 11.82 -12.48 -6.35
C GLY A 284 11.10 -13.76 -5.91
N LEU A 285 9.91 -13.64 -5.31
CA LEU A 285 9.04 -14.77 -4.94
C LEU A 285 8.59 -15.60 -6.14
N CYS A 286 8.54 -15.00 -7.33
CA CYS A 286 8.23 -15.71 -8.57
C CYS A 286 9.48 -16.36 -9.20
N SER A 287 10.63 -16.40 -8.51
CA SER A 287 11.90 -16.88 -9.06
C SER A 287 12.39 -16.08 -10.28
N LEU A 288 12.15 -14.76 -10.28
CA LEU A 288 12.62 -13.83 -11.31
C LEU A 288 13.74 -12.94 -10.78
N ASN A 289 14.83 -12.87 -11.54
CA ASN A 289 15.96 -11.97 -11.34
C ASN A 289 15.65 -10.61 -11.98
N VAL A 290 15.84 -9.52 -11.23
CA VAL A 290 15.74 -8.16 -11.80
C VAL A 290 17.08 -7.78 -12.42
N VAL A 291 17.15 -7.77 -13.74
CA VAL A 291 18.36 -7.42 -14.51
C VAL A 291 18.52 -5.91 -14.61
N ARG A 292 17.42 -5.21 -14.87
CA ARG A 292 17.38 -3.76 -15.05
C ARG A 292 16.11 -3.22 -14.45
N ALA A 293 16.17 -2.05 -13.83
CA ALA A 293 14.99 -1.33 -13.39
C ALA A 293 15.13 0.17 -13.60
N HIS A 294 14.00 0.79 -13.91
CA HIS A 294 13.85 2.24 -13.98
C HIS A 294 12.62 2.65 -13.18
N LEU A 295 12.72 3.79 -12.52
CA LEU A 295 11.58 4.46 -11.91
C LEU A 295 11.67 5.94 -12.27
N ASP A 296 10.55 6.51 -12.67
CA ASP A 296 10.35 7.95 -12.84
C ASP A 296 8.98 8.32 -12.28
N VAL A 297 8.80 9.57 -11.85
CA VAL A 297 7.52 10.06 -11.29
C VAL A 297 6.94 11.13 -12.22
N VAL A 298 5.67 10.98 -12.58
CA VAL A 298 4.90 11.91 -13.43
C VAL A 298 3.79 12.54 -12.60
N LYS A 299 3.61 13.86 -12.66
CA LYS A 299 2.58 14.57 -11.91
C LYS A 299 1.18 14.24 -12.44
N ASP A 300 0.20 14.05 -11.56
CA ASP A 300 -1.19 13.82 -11.93
C ASP A 300 -2.11 14.89 -11.30
N PRO A 301 -2.39 15.99 -12.02
CA PRO A 301 -3.28 17.04 -11.51
C PRO A 301 -4.73 16.58 -11.35
N HIS A 302 -5.14 15.47 -11.99
CA HIS A 302 -6.53 14.99 -11.92
C HIS A 302 -6.83 14.25 -10.61
N ASN A 303 -5.80 13.85 -9.86
CA ASN A 303 -5.94 13.19 -8.57
C ASN A 303 -5.40 14.06 -7.43
N ARG A 304 -5.91 15.29 -7.30
CA ARG A 304 -5.55 16.26 -6.24
C ARG A 304 -4.04 16.58 -6.16
N GLY A 305 -3.37 16.65 -7.31
CA GLY A 305 -1.93 16.90 -7.36
C GLY A 305 -1.08 15.72 -6.88
N ALA A 306 -1.62 14.51 -6.88
CA ALA A 306 -0.84 13.28 -6.69
C ALA A 306 0.09 13.03 -7.89
N HIS A 307 0.68 11.83 -7.94
CA HIS A 307 1.60 11.44 -9.00
C HIS A 307 1.38 9.99 -9.42
N VAL A 308 1.96 9.62 -10.56
CA VAL A 308 2.04 8.26 -11.06
C VAL A 308 3.50 7.84 -11.09
N ALA A 309 3.81 6.74 -10.41
CA ALA A 309 5.13 6.10 -10.50
C ALA A 309 5.18 5.25 -11.78
N MET A 310 6.12 5.58 -12.65
CA MET A 310 6.37 4.91 -13.92
C MET A 310 7.58 3.99 -13.76
N ILE A 311 7.35 2.69 -13.65
CA ILE A 311 8.36 1.70 -13.34
C ILE A 311 8.55 0.78 -14.55
N ARG A 312 9.80 0.51 -14.93
CA ARG A 312 10.13 -0.54 -15.90
C ARG A 312 11.09 -1.52 -15.27
N ILE A 313 10.80 -2.81 -15.32
CA ILE A 313 11.63 -3.86 -14.74
C ILE A 313 11.87 -4.93 -15.82
N LEU A 314 13.13 -5.08 -16.23
CA LEU A 314 13.56 -6.19 -17.07
C LEU A 314 13.90 -7.36 -16.16
N VAL A 315 13.18 -8.46 -16.34
CA VAL A 315 13.34 -9.67 -15.55
C VAL A 315 13.82 -10.83 -16.42
N GLN A 316 14.52 -11.76 -15.79
CA GLN A 316 14.86 -13.07 -16.36
C GLN A 316 14.62 -14.17 -15.33
N PRO A 317 14.35 -15.42 -15.73
CA PRO A 317 14.25 -16.54 -14.81
C PRO A 317 15.52 -16.74 -13.97
N SER A 318 15.38 -17.27 -12.75
CA SER A 318 16.53 -17.72 -11.95
C SER A 318 17.19 -18.94 -12.59
N GLU A 319 18.44 -19.25 -12.20
CA GLU A 319 19.12 -20.44 -12.70
C GLU A 319 18.35 -21.73 -12.39
N GLU A 320 17.74 -21.80 -11.20
CA GLU A 320 16.90 -22.93 -10.78
C GLU A 320 15.65 -23.02 -11.65
N ALA A 321 14.96 -21.89 -11.87
CA ALA A 321 13.77 -21.85 -12.72
C ALA A 321 14.08 -22.28 -14.17
N LEU A 322 15.25 -21.92 -14.70
CA LEU A 322 15.73 -22.39 -16.01
C LEU A 322 15.99 -23.90 -16.00
N LYS A 323 16.67 -24.43 -14.98
CA LYS A 323 16.96 -25.87 -14.84
C LYS A 323 15.67 -26.69 -14.75
N GLU A 324 14.63 -26.15 -14.12
CA GLU A 324 13.32 -26.79 -13.95
C GLU A 324 12.36 -26.55 -15.13
N ASN A 325 12.75 -25.79 -16.16
CA ASN A 325 11.88 -25.35 -17.26
C ASN A 325 10.55 -24.73 -16.75
N PHE A 326 10.64 -23.94 -15.69
CA PHE A 326 9.48 -23.40 -15.00
C PHE A 326 8.63 -22.52 -15.93
N GLN A 327 7.33 -22.78 -15.96
CA GLN A 327 6.37 -22.01 -16.78
C GLN A 327 5.75 -20.89 -15.96
N PHE A 328 5.97 -19.65 -16.39
CA PHE A 328 5.47 -18.47 -15.69
C PHE A 328 4.05 -18.12 -16.12
N GLU A 329 3.13 -18.03 -15.15
CA GLU A 329 1.77 -17.52 -15.37
C GLU A 329 1.76 -15.98 -15.43
N TRP A 330 2.20 -15.38 -16.55
CA TRP A 330 2.34 -13.92 -16.67
C TRP A 330 1.06 -13.11 -16.43
N LEU A 331 -0.12 -13.66 -16.75
CA LEU A 331 -1.41 -13.05 -16.43
C LEU A 331 -1.65 -12.93 -14.92
N LYS A 332 -1.17 -13.90 -14.14
CA LYS A 332 -1.25 -13.91 -12.67
C LYS A 332 -0.20 -12.99 -12.07
N ILE A 333 1.03 -13.00 -12.60
CA ILE A 333 2.10 -12.10 -12.18
C ILE A 333 1.69 -10.63 -12.38
N SER A 334 1.23 -10.28 -13.58
CA SER A 334 0.76 -8.91 -13.89
C SER A 334 -0.47 -8.52 -13.06
N GLY A 335 -1.42 -9.43 -12.83
CA GLY A 335 -2.55 -9.20 -11.93
C GLY A 335 -2.12 -8.91 -10.49
N ASN A 336 -1.21 -9.72 -9.94
CA ASN A 336 -0.69 -9.53 -8.59
C ASN A 336 0.11 -8.23 -8.46
N LEU A 337 0.91 -7.85 -9.47
CA LEU A 337 1.62 -6.56 -9.48
C LEU A 337 0.67 -5.36 -9.36
N LYS A 338 -0.51 -5.42 -9.98
CA LYS A 338 -1.55 -4.40 -9.80
C LYS A 338 -2.08 -4.39 -8.36
N TYR A 339 -2.33 -5.58 -7.83
CA TYR A 339 -2.91 -5.79 -6.52
C TYR A 339 -1.97 -5.40 -5.36
N LEU A 340 -0.64 -5.53 -5.51
CA LEU A 340 0.36 -5.20 -4.48
C LEU A 340 0.25 -3.80 -3.88
N LYS A 341 -0.32 -2.84 -4.62
CA LYS A 341 -0.62 -1.49 -4.09
C LYS A 341 -1.46 -1.54 -2.82
N TRP A 342 -2.36 -2.52 -2.75
CA TRP A 342 -3.46 -2.65 -1.79
C TRP A 342 -3.23 -3.70 -0.72
N VAL A 343 -2.28 -4.62 -0.95
CA VAL A 343 -1.89 -5.64 0.04
C VAL A 343 -1.09 -4.99 1.15
N ASP A 344 -1.33 -5.43 2.39
CA ASP A 344 -0.50 -5.09 3.53
C ASP A 344 0.94 -5.62 3.37
N ASP A 345 1.90 -5.02 4.07
CA ASP A 345 3.32 -5.36 3.93
C ASP A 345 3.61 -6.72 4.63
N ARG A 346 2.85 -7.05 5.69
CA ARG A 346 3.06 -8.24 6.53
C ARG A 346 2.74 -9.57 5.82
N PRO A 347 1.61 -9.76 5.10
CA PRO A 347 1.37 -10.96 4.31
C PRO A 347 2.44 -11.24 3.25
N VAL A 348 2.98 -10.18 2.63
CA VAL A 348 4.06 -10.30 1.64
C VAL A 348 5.33 -10.80 2.33
N HIS A 349 5.66 -10.25 3.50
CA HIS A 349 6.82 -10.68 4.30
C HIS A 349 6.69 -12.13 4.77
N LEU A 350 5.52 -12.54 5.27
CA LEU A 350 5.28 -13.92 5.67
C LEU A 350 5.43 -14.90 4.50
N THR A 351 5.00 -14.51 3.30
CA THR A 351 5.19 -15.31 2.08
C THR A 351 6.67 -15.44 1.70
N LEU A 352 7.52 -14.44 2.00
CA LEU A 352 8.98 -14.56 1.80
C LEU A 352 9.60 -15.56 2.76
N GLN A 353 9.16 -15.58 4.00
CA GLN A 353 9.65 -16.53 5.00
C GLN A 353 9.15 -17.95 4.71
N HIS A 354 7.93 -18.08 4.18
CA HIS A 354 7.29 -19.36 3.85
C HIS A 354 6.70 -19.34 2.43
N PRO A 355 7.52 -19.53 1.38
CA PRO A 355 7.07 -19.45 -0.02
C PRO A 355 5.88 -20.37 -0.35
N ASP A 356 5.82 -21.56 0.26
CA ASP A 356 4.75 -22.55 0.06
C ASP A 356 3.36 -22.09 0.52
N LEU A 357 3.31 -21.12 1.45
CA LEU A 357 2.06 -20.56 1.96
C LEU A 357 1.30 -19.81 0.85
N GLY A 358 2.03 -19.02 0.08
CA GLY A 358 1.49 -18.11 -0.93
C GLY A 358 0.72 -16.92 -0.35
N LEU A 359 0.63 -15.86 -1.16
CA LEU A 359 0.09 -14.56 -0.72
C LEU A 359 -1.37 -14.62 -0.27
N SER A 360 -2.21 -15.43 -0.92
CA SER A 360 -3.63 -15.54 -0.58
C SER A 360 -3.86 -16.09 0.83
N ARG A 361 -3.12 -17.13 1.24
CA ARG A 361 -3.26 -17.72 2.58
C ARG A 361 -2.71 -16.78 3.64
N ALA A 362 -1.54 -16.18 3.38
CA ALA A 362 -0.97 -15.17 4.26
C ALA A 362 -1.95 -14.02 4.52
N GLU A 363 -2.59 -13.48 3.48
CA GLU A 363 -3.59 -12.41 3.63
C GLU A 363 -4.78 -12.84 4.50
N ILE A 364 -5.30 -14.05 4.30
CA ILE A 364 -6.41 -14.61 5.08
C ILE A 364 -6.00 -14.76 6.55
N ILE A 365 -4.83 -15.33 6.83
CA ILE A 365 -4.30 -15.51 8.19
C ILE A 365 -4.23 -14.17 8.92
N TYR A 366 -3.63 -13.15 8.30
CA TYR A 366 -3.54 -11.81 8.89
C TYR A 366 -4.91 -11.16 9.06
N ALA A 367 -5.84 -11.32 8.10
CA ALA A 367 -7.17 -10.75 8.20
C ALA A 367 -7.93 -11.32 9.42
N TYR A 368 -8.00 -12.64 9.56
CA TYR A 368 -8.69 -13.26 10.69
C TYR A 368 -7.99 -13.02 12.02
N GLY A 369 -6.65 -13.07 12.08
CA GLY A 369 -5.91 -12.71 13.30
C GLY A 369 -6.20 -11.28 13.75
N ASN A 370 -6.27 -10.33 12.80
CA ASN A 370 -6.60 -8.94 13.10
C ASN A 370 -8.05 -8.73 13.54
N MET A 371 -8.99 -9.48 12.96
CA MET A 371 -10.40 -9.46 13.30
C MET A 371 -10.65 -10.00 14.70
N LEU A 372 -10.00 -11.13 15.03
CA LEU A 372 -10.19 -11.83 16.30
C LEU A 372 -9.52 -11.15 17.48
N HIS A 373 -8.54 -10.27 17.25
CA HIS A 373 -7.87 -9.55 18.34
C HIS A 373 -8.87 -8.88 19.30
N GLY A 374 -9.83 -8.11 18.79
CA GLY A 374 -10.82 -7.44 19.65
C GLY A 374 -11.81 -8.37 20.36
N VAL A 375 -11.96 -9.61 19.86
CA VAL A 375 -12.83 -10.63 20.47
C VAL A 375 -12.07 -11.38 21.57
N LEU A 376 -10.85 -11.81 21.28
CA LEU A 376 -10.02 -12.61 22.17
C LEU A 376 -9.36 -11.79 23.28
N ALA A 377 -8.99 -10.53 23.03
CA ALA A 377 -8.42 -9.65 24.05
C ALA A 377 -9.38 -9.38 25.22
N LYS A 378 -10.69 -9.58 25.03
CA LYS A 378 -11.68 -9.53 26.13
C LYS A 378 -11.61 -10.72 27.07
N LYS A 379 -11.18 -11.88 26.56
CA LYS A 379 -11.05 -13.10 27.36
C LYS A 379 -9.79 -13.03 28.20
N ASP A 380 -8.68 -12.70 27.55
CA ASP A 380 -7.39 -12.46 28.21
C ASP A 380 -6.54 -11.47 27.37
N PRO A 381 -6.40 -10.21 27.79
CA PRO A 381 -5.61 -9.23 27.05
C PRO A 381 -4.10 -9.51 27.06
N PHE A 382 -3.60 -10.32 28.00
CA PHE A 382 -2.20 -10.71 28.07
C PHE A 382 -1.90 -11.88 27.16
N ALA A 383 -2.77 -12.90 27.12
CA ALA A 383 -2.62 -14.03 26.21
C ALA A 383 -2.84 -13.60 24.74
N TYR A 384 -3.80 -12.71 24.50
CA TYR A 384 -4.24 -12.32 23.15
C TYR A 384 -3.90 -10.87 22.81
N SER A 385 -2.65 -10.45 23.05
CA SER A 385 -2.14 -9.24 22.41
C SER A 385 -2.02 -9.46 20.90
N LEU A 386 -2.17 -8.40 20.08
CA LEU A 386 -2.05 -8.52 18.63
C LEU A 386 -0.73 -9.18 18.20
N THR A 387 0.38 -8.80 18.86
CA THR A 387 1.70 -9.39 18.60
C THR A 387 1.70 -10.89 18.86
N ARG A 388 1.18 -11.34 20.02
CA ARG A 388 1.12 -12.77 20.36
C ARG A 388 0.21 -13.57 19.43
N ILE A 389 -0.91 -12.99 18.99
CA ILE A 389 -1.79 -13.60 18.00
C ILE A 389 -1.00 -13.85 16.70
N MET A 390 -0.28 -12.84 16.20
CA MET A 390 0.48 -12.98 14.97
C MET A 390 1.64 -13.96 15.14
N GLU A 391 2.44 -13.85 16.21
CA GLU A 391 3.51 -14.81 16.53
C GLU A 391 2.97 -16.25 16.60
N THR A 392 1.79 -16.46 17.20
CA THR A 392 1.18 -17.78 17.29
C THR A 392 0.77 -18.31 15.90
N LEU A 393 0.22 -17.47 15.02
CA LEU A 393 -0.20 -17.86 13.68
C LEU A 393 0.98 -18.04 12.70
N GLU A 394 2.08 -17.33 12.94
CA GLU A 394 3.31 -17.38 12.14
C GLU A 394 4.27 -18.49 12.59
N HIS A 395 4.11 -19.01 13.80
CA HIS A 395 4.98 -20.05 14.35
C HIS A 395 4.98 -21.32 13.47
N ASP A 396 6.16 -21.88 13.19
CA ASP A 396 6.36 -23.03 12.29
C ASP A 396 5.45 -24.24 12.60
N GLN A 397 5.11 -24.45 13.88
CA GLN A 397 4.22 -25.55 14.29
C GLN A 397 2.74 -25.29 14.01
N HIS A 398 2.31 -24.02 14.02
CA HIS A 398 0.90 -23.64 13.89
C HIS A 398 0.56 -23.14 12.48
N LEU A 399 1.53 -22.60 11.76
CA LEU A 399 1.35 -22.07 10.41
C LEU A 399 0.74 -23.09 9.43
N PRO A 400 1.09 -24.40 9.46
CA PRO A 400 0.40 -25.40 8.65
C PRO A 400 -1.11 -25.52 8.96
N LEU A 401 -1.50 -25.41 10.23
CA LEU A 401 -2.91 -25.43 10.64
C LEU A 401 -3.64 -24.16 10.21
N ALA A 402 -3.01 -22.99 10.40
CA ALA A 402 -3.53 -21.71 9.92
C ALA A 402 -3.68 -21.69 8.40
N SER A 403 -2.74 -22.30 7.68
CA SER A 403 -2.78 -22.52 6.24
C SER A 403 -3.95 -23.41 5.84
N ARG A 404 -4.20 -24.54 6.53
CA ARG A 404 -5.37 -25.41 6.28
C ARG A 404 -6.70 -24.69 6.53
N ILE A 405 -6.78 -23.84 7.56
CA ILE A 405 -7.96 -23.00 7.80
C ILE A 405 -8.15 -21.99 6.65
N ALA A 406 -7.06 -21.41 6.13
CA ALA A 406 -7.12 -20.55 4.96
C ALA A 406 -7.48 -21.30 3.67
N ASP A 407 -7.07 -22.57 3.52
CA ASP A 407 -7.51 -23.45 2.43
C ASP A 407 -9.02 -23.68 2.48
N PHE A 408 -9.58 -23.94 3.67
CA PHE A 408 -11.03 -24.03 3.84
C PHE A 408 -11.74 -22.75 3.39
N PHE A 409 -11.20 -21.56 3.74
CA PHE A 409 -11.74 -20.29 3.24
C PHE A 409 -11.71 -20.21 1.71
N LEU A 410 -10.57 -20.50 1.08
CA LEU A 410 -10.42 -20.41 -0.37
C LEU A 410 -11.36 -21.39 -1.07
N ASP A 411 -11.46 -22.61 -0.57
CA ASP A 411 -12.30 -23.67 -1.11
C ASP A 411 -13.80 -23.39 -0.93
N LYS A 412 -14.19 -22.78 0.19
CA LYS A 412 -15.58 -22.38 0.48
C LYS A 412 -16.09 -21.29 -0.46
N PHE A 413 -15.22 -20.37 -0.87
CA PHE A 413 -15.58 -19.18 -1.64
C PHE A 413 -15.11 -19.21 -3.10
N ASP A 414 -14.62 -20.35 -3.59
CA ASP A 414 -14.18 -20.50 -4.98
C ASP A 414 -15.36 -20.36 -5.97
N PRO A 415 -15.41 -19.30 -6.80
CA PRO A 415 -16.49 -19.07 -7.75
C PRO A 415 -16.52 -20.09 -8.90
N HIS A 416 -15.49 -20.91 -9.06
CA HIS A 416 -15.44 -21.94 -10.11
C HIS A 416 -16.15 -23.24 -9.71
N LYS A 417 -16.63 -23.35 -8.47
CA LYS A 417 -17.41 -24.52 -8.03
C LYS A 417 -18.84 -24.47 -8.53
N GLU A 418 -19.34 -25.62 -9.00
CA GLU A 418 -20.69 -25.76 -9.53
C GLU A 418 -21.80 -25.57 -8.48
N ARG A 419 -21.49 -25.84 -7.20
CA ARG A 419 -22.43 -25.68 -6.09
C ARG A 419 -21.76 -25.12 -4.84
N LEU A 420 -22.59 -24.48 -4.01
CA LEU A 420 -22.21 -24.07 -2.67
C LEU A 420 -21.91 -25.29 -1.78
N MET A 421 -20.98 -25.10 -0.85
CA MET A 421 -20.70 -26.07 0.19
C MET A 421 -21.83 -26.06 1.22
N THR A 422 -22.42 -27.23 1.48
CA THR A 422 -23.53 -27.35 2.45
C THR A 422 -23.05 -27.10 3.88
N ASP A 423 -23.97 -26.75 4.79
CA ASP A 423 -23.64 -26.58 6.20
C ASP A 423 -23.01 -27.83 6.81
N ALA A 424 -23.50 -29.03 6.46
CA ALA A 424 -22.95 -30.30 6.93
C ALA A 424 -21.50 -30.55 6.48
N GLU A 425 -21.16 -30.17 5.24
CA GLU A 425 -19.79 -30.26 4.72
C GLU A 425 -18.86 -29.27 5.43
N GLN A 426 -19.32 -28.03 5.63
CA GLN A 426 -18.57 -27.02 6.40
C GLN A 426 -18.34 -27.50 7.85
N ASP A 427 -19.36 -28.03 8.50
CA ASP A 427 -19.27 -28.55 9.87
C ASP A 427 -18.30 -29.74 9.97
N ALA A 428 -18.34 -30.66 9.01
CA ALA A 428 -17.41 -31.79 8.98
C ALA A 428 -15.95 -31.34 8.86
N ILE A 429 -15.65 -30.36 8.00
CA ILE A 429 -14.29 -29.79 7.85
C ILE A 429 -13.84 -29.12 9.15
N ILE A 430 -14.72 -28.35 9.79
CA ILE A 430 -14.41 -27.67 11.06
C ILE A 430 -14.15 -28.68 12.17
N GLU A 431 -14.95 -29.73 12.30
CA GLU A 431 -14.74 -30.78 13.30
C GLU A 431 -13.42 -31.54 13.07
N GLU A 432 -13.04 -31.77 11.81
CA GLU A 432 -11.73 -32.35 11.48
C GLU A 432 -10.58 -31.40 11.88
N LEU A 433 -10.66 -30.13 11.50
CA LEU A 433 -9.67 -29.11 11.86
C LEU A 433 -9.51 -28.99 13.38
N LYS A 434 -10.61 -28.95 14.14
CA LYS A 434 -10.59 -28.88 15.60
C LYS A 434 -9.91 -30.10 16.24
N LYS A 435 -10.16 -31.31 15.72
CA LYS A 435 -9.48 -32.53 16.17
C LYS A 435 -7.99 -32.48 15.88
N GLU A 436 -7.60 -32.00 14.70
CA GLU A 436 -6.20 -31.85 14.33
C GLU A 436 -5.49 -30.81 15.19
N ILE A 437 -6.10 -29.64 15.42
CA ILE A 437 -5.57 -28.60 16.31
C ILE A 437 -5.36 -29.20 17.70
N ARG A 438 -6.36 -29.89 18.26
CA ARG A 438 -6.27 -30.50 19.60
C ARG A 438 -5.17 -31.56 19.70
N ARG A 439 -4.85 -32.24 18.59
CA ARG A 439 -3.80 -33.27 18.55
C ARG A 439 -2.38 -32.67 18.47
N ASN A 440 -2.22 -31.56 17.77
CA ASN A 440 -0.88 -31.04 17.41
C ASN A 440 -0.48 -29.76 18.16
N VAL A 441 -1.37 -29.17 18.95
CA VAL A 441 -1.12 -27.92 19.69
C VAL A 441 -1.30 -28.18 21.19
N GLU A 442 -0.31 -27.82 22.00
CA GLU A 442 -0.31 -28.08 23.45
C GLU A 442 -0.94 -26.95 24.26
N HIS A 443 -0.69 -25.69 23.88
CA HIS A 443 -1.14 -24.53 24.63
C HIS A 443 -2.62 -24.22 24.37
N GLU A 444 -3.44 -24.19 25.43
CA GLU A 444 -4.88 -23.91 25.34
C GLU A 444 -5.20 -22.57 24.68
N ASP A 445 -4.36 -21.54 24.87
CA ASP A 445 -4.56 -20.25 24.21
C ASP A 445 -4.39 -20.31 22.69
N SER A 446 -3.40 -21.08 22.22
CA SER A 446 -3.17 -21.32 20.80
C SER A 446 -4.29 -22.17 20.19
N ILE A 447 -4.79 -23.18 20.92
CA ILE A 447 -5.96 -23.98 20.52
C ILE A 447 -7.19 -23.08 20.37
N LEU A 448 -7.45 -22.20 21.35
CA LEU A 448 -8.59 -21.31 21.32
C LEU A 448 -8.51 -20.31 20.14
N LEU A 449 -7.34 -19.75 19.87
CA LEU A 449 -7.11 -18.87 18.73
C LEU A 449 -7.40 -19.57 17.40
N LEU A 450 -6.80 -20.75 17.16
CA LEU A 450 -6.97 -21.49 15.90
C LEU A 450 -8.41 -21.98 15.72
N ASN A 451 -9.05 -22.47 16.78
CA ASN A 451 -10.47 -22.85 16.74
C ASN A 451 -11.37 -21.65 16.45
N SER A 452 -11.11 -20.50 17.07
CA SER A 452 -11.86 -19.25 16.80
C SER A 452 -11.67 -18.77 15.36
N MET A 453 -10.46 -18.95 14.79
CA MET A 453 -10.18 -18.67 13.38
C MET A 453 -10.98 -19.58 12.45
N ALA A 454 -11.03 -20.88 12.73
CA ALA A 454 -11.82 -21.84 11.97
C ALA A 454 -13.32 -21.51 12.03
N ASP A 455 -13.85 -21.25 13.22
CA ASP A 455 -15.25 -20.85 13.43
C ASP A 455 -15.58 -19.52 12.70
N ALA A 456 -14.62 -18.59 12.64
CA ALA A 456 -14.80 -17.34 11.92
C ALA A 456 -14.82 -17.51 10.40
N VAL A 457 -13.97 -18.38 9.84
CA VAL A 457 -14.06 -18.74 8.41
C VAL A 457 -15.41 -19.37 8.09
N ARG A 458 -15.87 -20.30 8.95
CA ARG A 458 -17.19 -20.92 8.83
C ARG A 458 -18.31 -19.88 8.90
N GLY A 459 -18.22 -18.90 9.79
CA GLY A 459 -19.19 -17.82 9.90
C GLY A 459 -19.02 -16.69 8.89
N THR A 460 -18.12 -16.79 7.92
CA THR A 460 -18.07 -15.82 6.83
C THR A 460 -19.16 -16.15 5.81
N LEU A 461 -19.92 -15.14 5.39
CA LEU A 461 -21.09 -15.30 4.52
C LEU A 461 -20.86 -14.78 3.09
N ARG A 462 -20.05 -13.73 2.94
CA ARG A 462 -19.60 -13.20 1.63
C ARG A 462 -18.18 -12.67 1.72
N THR A 463 -17.46 -12.71 0.61
CA THR A 463 -16.14 -12.08 0.47
C THR A 463 -15.87 -11.61 -0.95
N ASN A 464 -15.04 -10.57 -1.07
CA ASN A 464 -14.56 -10.08 -2.35
C ASN A 464 -13.22 -10.70 -2.78
N LYS A 465 -12.72 -11.74 -2.09
CA LYS A 465 -11.37 -12.31 -2.29
C LYS A 465 -10.99 -12.56 -3.76
N PHE A 466 -11.94 -13.04 -4.56
CA PHE A 466 -11.74 -13.44 -5.96
C PHE A 466 -11.89 -12.29 -6.97
N ILE A 467 -12.20 -11.07 -6.51
CA ILE A 467 -12.14 -9.87 -7.33
C ILE A 467 -10.67 -9.43 -7.46
N ARG A 468 -10.15 -9.40 -8.69
CA ARG A 468 -8.73 -9.07 -8.97
C ARG A 468 -8.36 -7.61 -8.66
N ASP A 469 -9.24 -6.67 -8.97
CA ASP A 469 -8.96 -5.23 -8.86
C ASP A 469 -9.45 -4.60 -7.54
N ARG A 470 -9.66 -5.41 -6.49
CA ARG A 470 -10.13 -4.95 -5.18
C ARG A 470 -9.07 -4.14 -4.42
N TYR A 471 -9.52 -3.16 -3.63
CA TYR A 471 -8.60 -2.31 -2.85
C TYR A 471 -8.34 -2.81 -1.41
N ALA A 472 -9.13 -3.75 -0.92
CA ALA A 472 -8.95 -4.41 0.37
C ALA A 472 -9.75 -5.73 0.41
N LEU A 473 -9.49 -6.60 1.40
CA LEU A 473 -10.32 -7.77 1.67
C LEU A 473 -11.54 -7.36 2.46
N SER A 474 -12.72 -7.74 1.99
CA SER A 474 -14.00 -7.50 2.63
C SER A 474 -14.62 -8.84 3.01
N LEU A 475 -15.05 -8.96 4.26
CA LEU A 475 -15.70 -10.14 4.82
C LEU A 475 -17.05 -9.71 5.42
N ARG A 476 -18.15 -10.26 4.92
CA ARG A 476 -19.46 -10.15 5.56
C ARG A 476 -19.61 -11.34 6.52
N MET A 477 -19.63 -11.05 7.81
CA MET A 477 -19.61 -12.07 8.87
C MET A 477 -21.00 -12.36 9.41
N ASP A 478 -21.26 -13.60 9.81
CA ASP A 478 -22.32 -13.93 10.77
C ASP A 478 -22.02 -13.18 12.08
N PRO A 479 -22.88 -12.26 12.52
CA PRO A 479 -22.67 -11.49 13.74
C PRO A 479 -22.48 -12.35 14.99
N LYS A 480 -22.99 -13.59 15.01
CA LYS A 480 -22.83 -14.52 16.15
C LYS A 480 -21.37 -14.87 16.44
N VAL A 481 -20.52 -14.95 15.41
CA VAL A 481 -19.08 -15.21 15.57
C VAL A 481 -18.39 -14.07 16.32
N MET A 482 -18.82 -12.84 16.06
CA MET A 482 -18.20 -11.65 16.64
C MET A 482 -18.72 -11.35 18.05
N GLY A 483 -19.90 -11.88 18.41
CA GLY A 483 -20.56 -11.64 19.68
C GLY A 483 -21.06 -10.20 19.85
N TYR A 484 -21.52 -9.88 21.06
CA TYR A 484 -21.97 -8.53 21.42
C TYR A 484 -20.82 -7.66 21.97
N GLY A 485 -21.02 -6.34 21.92
CA GLY A 485 -20.08 -5.35 22.47
C GLY A 485 -20.12 -5.29 23.99
N THR A 486 -19.79 -4.12 24.57
CA THR A 486 -19.85 -3.93 26.03
C THR A 486 -21.15 -3.28 26.50
N VAL A 487 -21.88 -2.62 25.60
CA VAL A 487 -23.15 -1.94 25.92
C VAL A 487 -24.32 -2.64 25.22
N GLY A 488 -25.03 -3.49 25.95
CA GLY A 488 -26.14 -4.28 25.42
C GLY A 488 -25.75 -5.70 25.00
N LYS A 489 -26.76 -6.55 24.78
CA LYS A 489 -26.60 -7.97 24.43
C LYS A 489 -27.23 -8.33 23.07
N ASP A 490 -27.72 -7.33 22.35
CA ASP A 490 -28.41 -7.53 21.08
C ASP A 490 -27.42 -7.96 20.00
N THR A 491 -27.71 -9.06 19.32
CA THR A 491 -26.87 -9.49 18.21
C THR A 491 -27.07 -8.50 17.04
N PRO A 492 -26.00 -7.95 16.45
CA PRO A 492 -26.14 -7.08 15.28
C PRO A 492 -26.85 -7.80 14.14
N TYR A 493 -27.53 -7.06 13.28
CA TYR A 493 -28.05 -7.59 12.03
C TYR A 493 -26.91 -7.96 11.06
N GLY A 494 -25.84 -7.16 11.09
CA GLY A 494 -24.70 -7.39 10.22
C GLY A 494 -23.39 -6.84 10.72
N VAL A 495 -22.32 -7.55 10.39
CA VAL A 495 -20.94 -7.13 10.64
C VAL A 495 -20.14 -7.33 9.35
N PHE A 496 -19.51 -6.26 8.88
CA PHE A 496 -18.50 -6.31 7.83
C PHE A 496 -17.14 -6.07 8.47
N PHE A 497 -16.17 -6.90 8.16
CA PHE A 497 -14.78 -6.69 8.50
C PHE A 497 -13.96 -6.49 7.23
N ILE A 498 -13.20 -5.40 7.18
CA ILE A 498 -12.37 -5.05 6.04
C ILE A 498 -10.91 -5.00 6.50
N TYR A 499 -10.03 -5.72 5.80
CA TYR A 499 -8.59 -5.72 6.03
C TYR A 499 -7.86 -5.23 4.78
N GLY A 500 -7.02 -4.21 4.92
CA GLY A 500 -6.25 -3.66 3.80
C GLY A 500 -4.91 -3.12 4.25
N ARG A 501 -4.13 -2.60 3.30
CA ARG A 501 -2.81 -2.04 3.59
C ARG A 501 -2.88 -0.93 4.64
N ARG A 502 -2.33 -1.18 5.83
CA ARG A 502 -2.30 -0.27 6.99
C ARG A 502 -3.64 0.13 7.58
N PHE A 503 -4.65 -0.71 7.44
CA PHE A 503 -5.85 -0.52 8.23
C PHE A 503 -6.62 -1.82 8.38
N LYS A 504 -7.48 -1.80 9.39
CA LYS A 504 -8.59 -2.72 9.51
C LYS A 504 -9.82 -1.97 9.95
N GLY A 505 -10.99 -2.41 9.53
CA GLY A 505 -12.23 -1.69 9.80
C GLY A 505 -13.39 -2.63 10.05
N PHE A 506 -14.27 -2.21 10.96
CA PHE A 506 -15.57 -2.84 11.17
C PHE A 506 -16.68 -1.91 10.71
N HIS A 507 -17.69 -2.44 10.05
CA HIS A 507 -19.00 -1.80 9.92
C HIS A 507 -20.05 -2.69 10.59
N VAL A 508 -20.66 -2.19 11.66
CA VAL A 508 -21.69 -2.89 12.45
C VAL A 508 -23.04 -2.22 12.20
N ARG A 509 -24.09 -3.02 12.02
CA ARG A 509 -25.46 -2.54 11.76
C ARG A 509 -26.49 -3.37 12.51
N PHE A 510 -27.57 -2.74 12.98
CA PHE A 510 -28.64 -3.38 13.76
C PHE A 510 -29.93 -3.63 12.97
N ARG A 511 -30.04 -3.14 11.74
CA ARG A 511 -31.16 -3.43 10.80
C ARG A 511 -30.66 -3.54 9.36
N ASP A 512 -31.50 -4.11 8.50
CA ASP A 512 -31.36 -4.26 7.04
C ASP A 512 -31.28 -2.92 6.29
N ILE A 513 -31.90 -1.87 6.82
CA ILE A 513 -31.68 -0.47 6.46
C ILE A 513 -31.17 0.24 7.71
N ALA A 514 -29.90 0.67 7.71
CA ALA A 514 -29.27 1.28 8.87
C ALA A 514 -28.31 2.39 8.45
N ARG A 515 -28.19 3.42 9.29
CA ARG A 515 -27.36 4.61 9.05
C ARG A 515 -26.41 4.90 10.21
N GLY A 516 -25.22 5.41 9.88
CA GLY A 516 -24.33 6.00 10.86
C GLY A 516 -22.92 6.30 10.37
N GLY A 517 -22.14 6.92 11.25
CA GLY A 517 -20.85 7.54 10.90
C GLY A 517 -19.74 6.54 10.52
N LEU A 518 -18.94 6.90 9.50
CA LEU A 518 -17.64 6.32 9.20
C LEU A 518 -16.55 7.14 9.91
N ARG A 519 -15.90 6.52 10.88
CA ARG A 519 -14.83 7.11 11.70
C ARG A 519 -13.48 6.53 11.31
N MET A 520 -12.49 7.40 11.08
CA MET A 520 -11.10 6.97 10.94
C MET A 520 -10.34 7.26 12.24
N VAL A 521 -9.81 6.21 12.85
CA VAL A 521 -8.96 6.28 14.04
C VAL A 521 -7.51 6.18 13.59
N TYR A 522 -6.70 7.19 13.89
CA TYR A 522 -5.27 7.19 13.64
C TYR A 522 -4.54 7.39 14.97
N PRO A 523 -4.04 6.30 15.59
CA PRO A 523 -3.31 6.36 16.86
C PRO A 523 -2.00 7.12 16.72
N SER A 524 -1.54 7.74 17.82
CA SER A 524 -0.29 8.50 17.85
C SER A 524 0.97 7.63 17.99
N SER A 525 0.82 6.39 18.44
CA SER A 525 1.92 5.43 18.63
C SER A 525 1.48 3.99 18.39
N THR A 526 2.45 3.08 18.30
CA THR A 526 2.21 1.63 18.18
C THR A 526 1.47 1.07 19.41
N ASP A 527 1.81 1.54 20.62
CA ASP A 527 1.15 1.11 21.86
C ASP A 527 -0.31 1.58 21.90
N ALA A 528 -0.56 2.84 21.49
CA ALA A 528 -1.91 3.35 21.34
C ALA A 528 -2.68 2.53 20.29
N HIS A 529 -2.05 2.18 19.16
CA HIS A 529 -2.67 1.32 18.15
C HIS A 529 -3.04 -0.07 18.69
N ALA A 530 -2.20 -0.69 19.51
CA ALA A 530 -2.53 -1.97 20.14
C ALA A 530 -3.77 -1.86 21.05
N LEU A 531 -3.84 -0.80 21.86
CA LEU A 531 -4.99 -0.53 22.74
C LEU A 531 -6.28 -0.26 21.94
N GLU A 532 -6.20 0.62 20.93
CA GLU A 532 -7.31 0.90 20.02
C GLU A 532 -7.78 -0.37 19.31
N SER A 533 -6.83 -1.21 18.90
CA SER A 533 -7.15 -2.45 18.21
C SER A 533 -7.92 -3.45 19.07
N ALA A 534 -7.64 -3.54 20.36
CA ALA A 534 -8.36 -4.44 21.26
C ALA A 534 -9.81 -3.99 21.50
N ARG A 535 -10.08 -2.67 21.42
CA ARG A 535 -11.41 -2.09 21.64
C ARG A 535 -12.19 -1.75 20.37
N GLN A 536 -11.58 -1.84 19.19
CA GLN A 536 -12.15 -1.39 17.91
C GLN A 536 -13.55 -1.95 17.61
N TYR A 537 -13.74 -3.27 17.73
CA TYR A 537 -15.05 -3.90 17.49
C TYR A 537 -16.10 -3.41 18.50
N ASN A 538 -15.71 -3.23 19.77
CA ASN A 538 -16.61 -2.69 20.79
C ASN A 538 -17.00 -1.26 20.49
N GLU A 539 -16.06 -0.42 20.05
CA GLU A 539 -16.38 0.95 19.66
C GLU A 539 -17.39 0.96 18.51
N ALA A 540 -17.14 0.17 17.45
CA ALA A 540 -18.06 0.06 16.32
C ALA A 540 -19.45 -0.44 16.76
N TYR A 541 -19.50 -1.51 17.57
CA TYR A 541 -20.75 -2.05 18.09
C TYR A 541 -21.48 -1.04 18.99
N ASN A 542 -20.80 -0.46 19.97
CA ASN A 542 -21.40 0.40 20.98
C ASN A 542 -21.97 1.67 20.35
N LEU A 543 -21.24 2.26 19.40
CA LEU A 543 -21.71 3.44 18.67
C LEU A 543 -22.85 3.10 17.70
N ALA A 544 -22.82 1.93 17.06
CA ALA A 544 -23.93 1.45 16.23
C ALA A 544 -25.19 1.20 17.07
N PHE A 545 -25.03 0.66 18.28
CA PHE A 545 -26.13 0.41 19.21
C PHE A 545 -26.71 1.70 19.76
N ALA A 546 -25.87 2.66 20.15
CA ALA A 546 -26.33 4.00 20.52
C ALA A 546 -27.12 4.67 19.37
N GLN A 547 -26.65 4.50 18.13
CA GLN A 547 -27.36 4.98 16.94
C GLN A 547 -28.68 4.23 16.72
N GLN A 548 -28.76 2.94 17.07
CA GLN A 548 -29.99 2.15 16.99
C GLN A 548 -31.04 2.66 17.98
N LEU A 549 -30.62 2.97 19.21
CA LEU A 549 -31.51 3.57 20.23
C LEU A 549 -31.94 4.98 19.85
N LYS A 550 -31.04 5.77 19.23
CA LYS A 550 -31.34 7.11 18.72
C LYS A 550 -32.35 7.08 17.56
N ASN A 551 -32.24 6.09 16.68
CA ASN A 551 -33.08 6.00 15.48
C ASN A 551 -34.41 5.26 15.72
N LYS A 552 -34.81 5.01 16.98
CA LYS A 552 -36.00 4.21 17.31
C LYS A 552 -37.31 4.75 16.68
N ASP A 553 -37.36 6.06 16.41
CA ASP A 553 -38.54 6.76 15.89
C ASP A 553 -38.47 7.04 14.37
N ILE A 554 -37.45 6.53 13.65
CA ILE A 554 -37.32 6.64 12.19
C ILE A 554 -37.21 5.24 11.54
N PRO A 555 -37.47 5.10 10.22
CA PRO A 555 -37.45 3.80 9.55
C PRO A 555 -36.08 3.09 9.59
N GLU A 556 -34.98 3.85 9.60
CA GLU A 556 -33.63 3.30 9.58
C GLU A 556 -33.14 2.86 10.96
N GLY A 557 -32.44 1.73 11.05
CA GLY A 557 -31.70 1.33 12.24
C GLY A 557 -30.36 2.07 12.40
N GLY A 558 -29.63 1.71 13.45
CA GLY A 558 -28.29 2.21 13.74
C GLY A 558 -27.20 1.39 13.08
N SER A 559 -26.21 2.08 12.50
CA SER A 559 -24.94 1.49 12.10
C SER A 559 -23.76 2.37 12.52
N LYS A 560 -22.55 1.82 12.41
CA LYS A 560 -21.29 2.57 12.56
C LYS A 560 -20.19 1.85 11.83
N ALA A 561 -19.33 2.61 11.15
CA ALA A 561 -18.03 2.12 10.70
C ALA A 561 -16.89 2.74 11.50
N VAL A 562 -15.96 1.92 11.97
CA VAL A 562 -14.73 2.35 12.66
C VAL A 562 -13.54 1.71 11.98
N VAL A 563 -12.69 2.53 11.38
CA VAL A 563 -11.49 2.12 10.66
C VAL A 563 -10.26 2.53 11.44
N LEU A 564 -9.53 1.55 11.95
CA LEU A 564 -8.28 1.74 12.66
C LEU A 564 -7.14 1.71 11.63
N CYS A 565 -6.46 2.85 11.48
CA CYS A 565 -5.27 2.97 10.67
C CYS A 565 -4.04 2.58 11.49
N ASP A 566 -3.11 1.88 10.86
CA ASP A 566 -1.83 1.50 11.44
C ASP A 566 -0.82 2.63 11.18
N PRO A 567 -0.40 3.39 12.21
CA PRO A 567 0.49 4.53 12.02
C PRO A 567 1.92 4.12 11.65
N ILE A 568 2.25 2.82 11.76
CA ILE A 568 3.57 2.18 11.67
C ILE A 568 4.76 3.15 11.75
N VAL A 569 5.34 3.18 12.96
CA VAL A 569 6.75 3.45 13.22
C VAL A 569 7.37 2.09 13.58
N GLY A 570 7.83 1.32 12.57
CA GLY A 570 8.30 -0.06 12.77
C GLY A 570 9.23 -0.53 11.63
N PRO A 571 9.88 -1.70 11.75
CA PRO A 571 10.92 -2.16 10.81
C PRO A 571 10.39 -2.63 9.45
N ILE A 572 9.08 -2.92 9.34
CA ILE A 572 8.45 -3.42 8.11
C ILE A 572 7.45 -2.37 7.58
N GLY A 573 7.70 -1.88 6.37
CA GLY A 573 6.82 -0.99 5.62
C GLY A 573 7.33 0.46 5.48
N ASP A 574 6.77 1.19 4.53
CA ASP A 574 7.21 2.56 4.17
C ASP A 574 6.84 3.62 5.23
N VAL A 575 7.65 4.64 5.45
CA VAL A 575 7.14 5.80 6.21
C VAL A 575 6.21 6.62 5.32
N ALA A 576 5.00 6.91 5.80
CA ALA A 576 3.99 7.63 5.04
C ALA A 576 3.36 8.73 5.91
N PRO A 577 3.07 9.92 5.35
CA PRO A 577 2.33 10.94 6.07
C PRO A 577 0.98 10.41 6.55
N ARG A 578 0.55 10.83 7.75
CA ARG A 578 -0.76 10.48 8.35
C ARG A 578 -1.89 10.60 7.34
N ASP A 579 -2.00 11.75 6.68
CA ASP A 579 -3.11 12.01 5.76
C ASP A 579 -3.08 11.08 4.55
N PHE A 580 -1.89 10.71 4.04
CA PHE A 580 -1.78 9.71 2.98
C PHE A 580 -2.38 8.37 3.41
N ILE A 581 -2.02 7.89 4.61
CA ILE A 581 -2.55 6.64 5.17
C ILE A 581 -4.07 6.75 5.30
N ILE A 582 -4.59 7.77 5.99
CA ILE A 582 -6.03 7.88 6.25
C ILE A 582 -6.82 8.01 4.94
N ARG A 583 -6.39 8.86 3.98
CA ARG A 583 -7.10 9.01 2.69
C ARG A 583 -7.07 7.73 1.87
N LYS A 584 -5.95 7.00 1.85
CA LYS A 584 -5.88 5.70 1.19
C LYS A 584 -6.78 4.66 1.86
N SER A 585 -6.81 4.61 3.19
CA SER A 585 -7.66 3.71 3.97
C SER A 585 -9.15 4.00 3.79
N VAL A 586 -9.58 5.27 3.75
CA VAL A 586 -10.98 5.63 3.43
C VAL A 586 -11.38 5.08 2.06
N LYS A 587 -10.53 5.29 1.04
CA LYS A 587 -10.79 4.83 -0.31
C LYS A 587 -10.87 3.30 -0.37
N ALA A 588 -9.91 2.60 0.23
CA ALA A 588 -9.85 1.15 0.24
C ALA A 588 -11.00 0.51 1.03
N PHE A 589 -11.33 1.04 2.21
CA PHE A 589 -12.45 0.56 3.02
C PHE A 589 -13.79 0.69 2.28
N SER A 590 -14.03 1.86 1.70
CA SER A 590 -15.29 2.16 1.01
C SER A 590 -15.43 1.34 -0.27
N ASP A 591 -14.35 1.20 -1.04
CA ASP A 591 -14.34 0.38 -2.26
C ASP A 591 -14.61 -1.11 -1.95
N ALA A 592 -13.96 -1.66 -0.93
CA ALA A 592 -14.14 -3.06 -0.54
C ALA A 592 -15.54 -3.33 0.05
N LEU A 593 -16.20 -2.34 0.65
CA LEU A 593 -17.62 -2.43 0.99
C LEU A 593 -18.50 -2.46 -0.26
N LEU A 594 -18.22 -1.61 -1.26
CA LEU A 594 -18.99 -1.55 -2.50
C LEU A 594 -18.92 -2.84 -3.30
N ASP A 595 -17.78 -3.54 -3.26
CA ASP A 595 -17.60 -4.85 -3.92
C ASP A 595 -18.69 -5.86 -3.52
N LEU A 596 -19.11 -5.88 -2.26
CA LEU A 596 -20.12 -6.83 -1.76
C LEU A 596 -21.57 -6.40 -2.00
N ASN A 597 -21.80 -5.19 -2.49
CA ASN A 597 -23.13 -4.58 -2.62
C ASN A 597 -23.36 -4.00 -4.02
N THR A 598 -22.69 -4.54 -5.03
CA THR A 598 -22.77 -4.11 -6.43
C THR A 598 -23.92 -4.78 -7.18
N THR A 599 -24.43 -4.11 -8.21
CA THR A 599 -25.36 -4.67 -9.21
C THR A 599 -24.65 -5.09 -10.51
N ASP A 600 -23.33 -4.95 -10.58
CA ASP A 600 -22.53 -5.40 -11.71
C ASP A 600 -22.43 -6.93 -11.72
N GLU A 601 -23.12 -7.58 -12.66
CA GLU A 601 -23.16 -9.04 -12.77
C GLU A 601 -21.76 -9.65 -12.99
N ALA A 602 -20.85 -8.97 -13.71
CA ALA A 602 -19.49 -9.47 -13.92
C ALA A 602 -18.64 -9.44 -12.64
N VAL A 603 -19.08 -8.71 -11.62
CA VAL A 603 -18.50 -8.74 -10.28
C VAL A 603 -19.24 -9.76 -9.41
N LYS A 604 -20.57 -9.81 -9.46
CA LYS A 604 -21.38 -10.76 -8.70
C LYS A 604 -21.06 -12.22 -9.01
N GLU A 605 -20.78 -12.56 -10.27
CA GLU A 605 -20.33 -13.90 -10.68
C GLU A 605 -19.04 -14.36 -9.97
N LYS A 606 -18.25 -13.43 -9.42
CA LYS A 606 -17.01 -13.73 -8.69
C LYS A 606 -17.21 -13.81 -7.18
N ILE A 607 -18.44 -13.62 -6.70
CA ILE A 607 -18.80 -13.62 -5.27
C ILE A 607 -19.67 -14.83 -5.00
N VAL A 608 -19.16 -15.73 -4.18
CA VAL A 608 -19.93 -16.83 -3.61
C VAL A 608 -20.72 -16.30 -2.40
N ASP A 609 -22.04 -16.38 -2.47
CA ASP A 609 -22.98 -15.77 -1.50
C ASP A 609 -23.73 -16.81 -0.65
N TYR A 610 -23.35 -16.93 0.63
CA TYR A 610 -24.06 -17.73 1.63
C TYR A 610 -25.10 -16.93 2.43
N TYR A 611 -25.16 -15.61 2.23
CA TYR A 611 -26.14 -14.73 2.89
C TYR A 611 -27.47 -14.71 2.14
N GLY A 612 -27.42 -14.67 0.80
CA GLY A 612 -28.58 -14.81 -0.08
C GLY A 612 -29.59 -13.66 -0.01
N LYS A 613 -29.17 -12.47 0.45
CA LYS A 613 -30.01 -11.27 0.51
C LYS A 613 -29.24 -10.04 0.05
N ASP A 614 -29.96 -9.12 -0.57
CA ASP A 614 -29.43 -7.81 -0.92
C ASP A 614 -29.15 -6.99 0.35
N GLU A 615 -28.05 -6.25 0.36
CA GLU A 615 -27.73 -5.32 1.44
C GLU A 615 -27.46 -3.93 0.85
N LEU A 616 -28.09 -2.91 1.45
CA LEU A 616 -27.76 -1.51 1.19
C LEU A 616 -26.96 -0.96 2.38
N ILE A 617 -25.90 -0.22 2.07
CA ILE A 617 -25.04 0.47 3.02
C ILE A 617 -25.32 1.98 2.93
N TYR A 618 -25.55 2.59 4.08
CA TYR A 618 -25.70 4.04 4.21
C TYR A 618 -24.77 4.59 5.30
N LEU A 619 -23.71 5.27 4.86
CA LEU A 619 -22.71 5.88 5.72
C LEU A 619 -23.05 7.36 6.00
N GLY A 620 -22.58 7.87 7.13
CA GLY A 620 -22.45 9.31 7.40
C GLY A 620 -20.98 9.68 7.63
N PRO A 621 -20.58 10.94 7.48
CA PRO A 621 -19.25 11.36 7.88
C PRO A 621 -19.12 11.39 9.41
N ASP A 622 -17.95 10.99 9.91
CA ASP A 622 -17.53 11.15 11.32
C ASP A 622 -16.11 11.73 11.35
N GLU A 623 -15.42 11.61 12.48
CA GLU A 623 -14.04 12.05 12.67
C GLU A 623 -13.12 11.63 11.53
N ASN A 624 -12.30 12.59 11.09
CA ASN A 624 -11.34 12.49 10.00
C ASN A 624 -11.94 12.26 8.59
N ILE A 625 -13.27 12.24 8.38
CA ILE A 625 -13.85 12.25 7.02
C ILE A 625 -13.96 13.69 6.51
N ILE A 626 -13.35 13.96 5.35
CA ILE A 626 -13.39 15.30 4.72
C ILE A 626 -14.39 15.33 3.55
N PRO A 627 -14.92 16.51 3.18
CA PRO A 627 -15.89 16.64 2.08
C PRO A 627 -15.42 16.00 0.76
N ALA A 628 -14.13 16.10 0.47
CA ALA A 628 -13.56 15.53 -0.73
C ALA A 628 -13.66 13.99 -0.77
N ASP A 629 -13.64 13.31 0.38
CA ASP A 629 -13.85 11.86 0.46
C ASP A 629 -15.30 11.48 0.20
N ILE A 630 -16.26 12.29 0.68
CA ILE A 630 -17.70 12.11 0.41
C ILE A 630 -17.97 12.15 -1.10
N VAL A 631 -17.38 13.13 -1.79
CA VAL A 631 -17.46 13.25 -3.26
C VAL A 631 -16.82 12.03 -3.93
N TRP A 632 -15.65 11.60 -3.48
CA TRP A 632 -14.97 10.44 -4.04
C TRP A 632 -15.78 9.15 -3.86
N MET A 633 -16.29 8.89 -2.65
CA MET A 633 -17.10 7.71 -2.32
C MET A 633 -18.37 7.63 -3.15
N THR A 634 -19.07 8.76 -3.33
CA THR A 634 -20.30 8.81 -4.15
C THR A 634 -20.01 8.51 -5.62
N LYS A 635 -18.94 9.11 -6.18
CA LYS A 635 -18.50 8.82 -7.57
C LYS A 635 -18.05 7.36 -7.70
N ARG A 636 -17.35 6.83 -6.70
CA ARG A 636 -16.88 5.45 -6.70
C ARG A 636 -18.04 4.46 -6.58
N ALA A 637 -19.06 4.75 -5.79
CA ALA A 637 -20.27 3.95 -5.71
C ALA A 637 -20.96 3.83 -7.08
N ALA A 638 -21.05 4.93 -7.84
CA ALA A 638 -21.58 4.89 -9.21
C ALA A 638 -20.70 4.05 -10.13
N TYR A 639 -19.37 4.24 -10.08
CA TYR A 639 -18.41 3.47 -10.86
C TYR A 639 -18.47 1.96 -10.56
N ARG A 640 -18.67 1.57 -9.29
CA ARG A 640 -18.79 0.16 -8.88
C ARG A 640 -20.19 -0.42 -9.08
N GLY A 641 -21.14 0.32 -9.68
CA GLY A 641 -22.50 -0.19 -9.92
C GLY A 641 -23.32 -0.36 -8.64
N TYR A 642 -23.11 0.47 -7.62
CA TYR A 642 -23.98 0.48 -6.43
C TYR A 642 -25.39 0.98 -6.82
N PRO A 643 -26.49 0.35 -6.36
CA PRO A 643 -27.84 0.67 -6.83
C PRO A 643 -28.24 2.14 -6.67
N ILE A 644 -27.85 2.76 -5.55
CA ILE A 644 -28.20 4.16 -5.24
C ILE A 644 -26.92 4.92 -4.83
N PRO A 645 -26.05 5.29 -5.78
CA PRO A 645 -24.72 5.83 -5.49
C PRO A 645 -24.76 7.06 -4.57
N ARG A 646 -25.75 7.94 -4.79
CA ARG A 646 -25.93 9.15 -4.00
C ARG A 646 -26.38 8.87 -2.56
N ALA A 647 -26.93 7.69 -2.27
CA ALA A 647 -27.31 7.28 -0.92
C ALA A 647 -26.19 6.51 -0.20
N PHE A 648 -25.06 6.22 -0.84
CA PHE A 648 -23.97 5.49 -0.18
C PHE A 648 -23.40 6.24 1.04
N ILE A 649 -23.31 7.58 0.96
CA ILE A 649 -22.90 8.43 2.07
C ILE A 649 -23.66 9.78 2.13
N SER A 650 -23.97 10.26 3.33
CA SER A 650 -24.64 11.55 3.58
C SER A 650 -23.70 12.78 3.45
N SER A 651 -24.27 13.99 3.64
CA SER A 651 -23.52 15.26 3.73
C SER A 651 -22.73 15.66 2.47
N LYS A 652 -23.28 15.35 1.29
CA LYS A 652 -22.70 15.76 0.00
C LYS A 652 -22.74 17.29 -0.14
N PRO A 653 -21.69 17.94 -0.67
CA PRO A 653 -21.67 19.41 -0.81
C PRO A 653 -22.74 19.95 -1.77
N ASP A 654 -23.10 19.18 -2.80
CA ASP A 654 -23.99 19.58 -3.90
C ASP A 654 -25.47 19.22 -3.67
N ALA A 655 -25.79 18.43 -2.64
CA ALA A 655 -27.16 17.99 -2.40
C ALA A 655 -27.43 17.47 -0.99
N GLY A 656 -28.65 17.72 -0.53
CA GLY A 656 -29.11 17.41 0.82
C GLY A 656 -28.71 18.51 1.81
N PHE A 657 -29.11 18.35 3.08
CA PHE A 657 -28.75 19.28 4.14
C PHE A 657 -27.36 18.95 4.67
N ASN A 658 -26.44 19.92 4.60
CA ASN A 658 -25.15 19.77 5.27
C ASN A 658 -25.36 19.93 6.78
N HIS A 659 -25.40 18.80 7.49
CA HIS A 659 -25.71 18.78 8.92
C HIS A 659 -24.73 19.58 9.79
N LYS A 660 -23.47 19.78 9.34
CA LYS A 660 -22.47 20.59 10.03
C LYS A 660 -22.71 22.09 9.83
N VAL A 661 -23.01 22.49 8.59
CA VAL A 661 -23.25 23.89 8.24
C VAL A 661 -24.50 24.43 8.94
N TYR A 662 -25.55 23.62 9.05
CA TYR A 662 -26.82 24.02 9.67
C TYR A 662 -26.93 23.62 11.15
N GLY A 663 -25.89 23.03 11.75
CA GLY A 663 -25.90 22.64 13.16
C GLY A 663 -27.06 21.71 13.53
N VAL A 664 -27.49 20.82 12.64
CA VAL A 664 -28.75 20.05 12.80
C VAL A 664 -28.78 19.23 14.10
N THR A 665 -27.62 18.67 14.50
CA THR A 665 -27.49 17.97 15.78
C THR A 665 -27.71 18.93 16.95
N SER A 666 -27.13 20.12 16.88
CA SER A 666 -27.20 21.15 17.90
C SER A 666 -28.59 21.78 18.01
N GLU A 667 -29.30 21.95 16.90
CA GLU A 667 -30.73 22.33 16.91
C GLU A 667 -31.55 21.31 17.69
N GLY A 668 -31.31 20.01 17.48
CA GLY A 668 -31.94 18.94 18.26
C GLY A 668 -31.64 19.03 19.75
N VAL A 669 -30.39 19.37 20.12
CA VAL A 669 -30.00 19.59 21.53
C VAL A 669 -30.74 20.81 22.11
N ALA A 670 -30.86 21.90 21.36
CA ALA A 670 -31.55 23.11 21.81
C ALA A 670 -33.05 22.87 22.02
N VAL A 671 -33.70 22.10 21.13
CA VAL A 671 -35.11 21.67 21.31
C VAL A 671 -35.25 20.79 22.55
N PHE A 672 -34.34 19.84 22.75
CA PHE A 672 -34.36 19.00 23.96
C PHE A 672 -34.17 19.83 25.23
N ALA A 673 -33.28 20.83 25.20
CA ALA A 673 -33.05 21.73 26.31
C ALA A 673 -34.29 22.56 26.67
N ASP A 674 -35.03 23.10 25.68
CA ASP A 674 -36.30 23.81 25.92
C ASP A 674 -37.29 22.92 26.68
N VAL A 675 -37.50 21.69 26.19
CA VAL A 675 -38.41 20.72 26.81
C VAL A 675 -37.95 20.36 28.22
N ALA A 676 -36.65 20.12 28.41
CA ALA A 676 -36.09 19.78 29.72
C ALA A 676 -36.26 20.93 30.73
N LEU A 677 -35.95 22.16 30.35
CA LEU A 677 -36.10 23.34 31.21
C LEU A 677 -37.57 23.56 31.58
N ARG A 678 -38.48 23.51 30.59
CA ARG A 678 -39.92 23.63 30.83
C ARG A 678 -40.46 22.53 31.74
N SER A 679 -39.94 21.31 31.64
CA SER A 679 -40.31 20.19 32.54
C SER A 679 -39.94 20.45 34.01
N GLN A 680 -38.94 21.31 34.24
CA GLN A 680 -38.52 21.75 35.57
C GLN A 680 -39.16 23.11 35.96
N ASN A 681 -40.18 23.54 35.23
CA ASN A 681 -40.87 24.83 35.40
C ASN A 681 -39.98 26.06 35.17
N ILE A 682 -38.91 25.92 34.40
CA ILE A 682 -38.08 27.05 33.94
C ILE A 682 -38.59 27.45 32.56
N ASP A 683 -38.99 28.72 32.39
CA ASP A 683 -39.33 29.27 31.07
C ASP A 683 -38.10 29.99 30.47
N PRO A 684 -37.31 29.33 29.62
CA PRO A 684 -36.00 29.85 29.17
C PRO A 684 -36.09 31.13 28.32
N LYS A 685 -37.29 31.51 27.86
CA LYS A 685 -37.53 32.77 27.14
C LYS A 685 -37.71 33.98 28.06
N ASN A 686 -38.10 33.75 29.32
CA ASN A 686 -38.45 34.81 30.26
C ASN A 686 -37.63 34.74 31.56
N GLN A 687 -36.90 33.65 31.81
CA GLN A 687 -36.14 33.42 33.03
C GLN A 687 -34.69 33.05 32.69
N PRO A 688 -33.71 33.58 33.45
CA PRO A 688 -32.31 33.23 33.25
C PRO A 688 -32.04 31.80 33.69
N PHE A 689 -31.13 31.13 32.99
CA PHE A 689 -30.66 29.79 33.31
C PHE A 689 -29.18 29.64 32.96
N THR A 690 -28.50 28.73 33.67
CA THR A 690 -27.08 28.47 33.47
C THR A 690 -26.84 27.12 32.81
N VAL A 691 -25.81 27.04 31.97
CA VAL A 691 -25.37 25.77 31.35
C VAL A 691 -23.87 25.58 31.48
N LYS A 692 -23.45 24.32 31.62
CA LYS A 692 -22.07 23.87 31.47
C LYS A 692 -21.99 22.98 30.23
N ILE A 693 -21.00 23.20 29.38
CA ILE A 693 -20.87 22.49 28.10
C ILE A 693 -19.60 21.65 28.09
N THR A 694 -19.75 20.36 27.79
CA THR A 694 -18.62 19.47 27.52
C THR A 694 -18.51 19.26 26.01
N GLY A 695 -17.49 19.87 25.42
CA GLY A 695 -17.22 19.96 23.99
C GLY A 695 -16.70 21.37 23.63
N GLY A 696 -15.66 21.44 22.80
CA GLY A 696 -14.95 22.68 22.47
C GLY A 696 -15.78 23.67 21.66
N THR A 697 -15.43 24.96 21.73
CA THR A 697 -16.08 26.02 20.95
C THR A 697 -15.86 25.88 19.44
N ASP A 698 -14.84 25.11 19.05
CA ASP A 698 -14.51 24.72 17.68
C ASP A 698 -15.18 23.39 17.26
N GLY A 699 -15.88 22.72 18.18
CA GLY A 699 -16.57 21.46 17.93
C GLY A 699 -17.87 21.64 17.12
N ASP A 700 -18.19 20.64 16.29
CA ASP A 700 -19.38 20.64 15.41
C ASP A 700 -20.70 20.70 16.19
N VAL A 701 -20.76 20.11 17.39
CA VAL A 701 -21.98 20.11 18.22
C VAL A 701 -21.97 21.26 19.22
N ALA A 702 -20.93 21.34 20.06
CA ALA A 702 -20.84 22.34 21.12
C ALA A 702 -20.72 23.78 20.59
N GLY A 703 -19.84 24.03 19.60
CA GLY A 703 -19.71 25.36 19.00
C GLY A 703 -21.02 25.85 18.35
N ASN A 704 -21.74 24.97 17.66
CA ASN A 704 -23.04 25.29 17.08
C ASN A 704 -24.14 25.47 18.13
N VAL A 705 -24.18 24.64 19.18
CA VAL A 705 -25.25 24.73 20.21
C VAL A 705 -25.15 26.03 21.00
N ILE A 706 -23.94 26.53 21.27
CA ILE A 706 -23.72 27.83 21.90
C ILE A 706 -24.39 28.94 21.11
N LYS A 707 -24.15 28.98 19.79
CA LYS A 707 -24.75 29.98 18.89
C LYS A 707 -26.26 29.85 18.81
N ILE A 708 -26.78 28.63 18.76
CA ILE A 708 -28.21 28.36 18.66
C ILE A 708 -28.92 28.74 19.96
N LEU A 709 -28.41 28.32 21.12
CA LEU A 709 -29.00 28.69 22.42
C LEU A 709 -28.99 30.21 22.61
N HIS A 710 -27.89 30.89 22.24
CA HIS A 710 -27.86 32.35 22.27
C HIS A 710 -28.90 32.96 21.33
N ARG A 711 -29.03 32.44 20.09
CA ARG A 711 -30.04 32.90 19.14
C ARG A 711 -31.47 32.79 19.70
N GLU A 712 -31.78 31.67 20.37
CA GLU A 712 -33.13 31.40 20.87
C GLU A 712 -33.46 32.12 22.18
N TYR A 713 -32.48 32.30 23.08
CA TYR A 713 -32.73 32.75 24.46
C TYR A 713 -32.06 34.07 24.85
N GLY A 714 -31.15 34.60 24.04
CA GLY A 714 -30.45 35.86 24.31
C GLY A 714 -29.77 35.87 25.68
N ASP A 715 -29.92 36.98 26.41
CA ASP A 715 -29.30 37.22 27.72
C ASP A 715 -29.81 36.31 28.85
N ASN A 716 -30.89 35.55 28.61
CA ASN A 716 -31.36 34.56 29.58
C ASN A 716 -30.42 33.35 29.67
N LEU A 717 -29.68 33.04 28.61
CA LEU A 717 -28.66 31.99 28.62
C LEU A 717 -27.38 32.51 29.27
N ARG A 718 -26.88 31.82 30.29
CA ARG A 718 -25.54 32.04 30.85
C ARG A 718 -24.70 30.78 30.74
N ILE A 719 -23.60 30.83 30.00
CA ILE A 719 -22.70 29.70 29.84
C ILE A 719 -21.59 29.85 30.86
N VAL A 720 -21.71 29.13 31.98
CA VAL A 720 -20.82 29.33 33.12
C VAL A 720 -19.57 28.43 33.09
N GLY A 721 -19.49 27.52 32.11
CA GLY A 721 -18.30 26.71 31.94
C GLY A 721 -18.30 25.90 30.64
N ILE A 722 -17.12 25.77 30.05
CA ILE A 722 -16.86 25.01 28.83
C ILE A 722 -15.61 24.16 29.04
N CYS A 723 -15.67 22.89 28.65
CA CYS A 723 -14.55 21.95 28.76
C CYS A 723 -14.36 21.18 27.46
N ASP A 724 -13.12 21.01 27.01
CA ASP A 724 -12.75 20.14 25.90
C ASP A 724 -11.40 19.43 26.12
N GLY A 725 -10.89 18.76 25.08
CA GLY A 725 -9.62 18.03 25.15
C GLY A 725 -8.38 18.91 25.34
N THR A 726 -8.50 20.23 25.15
CA THR A 726 -7.40 21.20 25.32
C THR A 726 -7.42 21.87 26.70
N GLY A 727 -8.59 22.00 27.34
CA GLY A 727 -8.69 22.60 28.66
C GLY A 727 -10.12 22.90 29.11
N VAL A 728 -10.22 23.70 30.18
CA VAL A 728 -11.47 24.13 30.80
C VAL A 728 -11.46 25.64 30.97
N ILE A 729 -12.57 26.28 30.65
CA ILE A 729 -12.85 27.69 30.92
C ILE A 729 -14.09 27.73 31.81
N GLU A 730 -14.05 28.52 32.87
CA GLU A 730 -15.17 28.75 33.79
C GLU A 730 -15.31 30.26 33.98
N ASP A 731 -16.53 30.75 33.86
CA ASP A 731 -16.90 32.11 34.25
C ASP A 731 -18.22 32.04 35.03
N PRO A 732 -18.22 32.33 36.34
CA PRO A 732 -19.44 32.27 37.13
C PRO A 732 -20.47 33.36 36.79
N GLU A 733 -20.05 34.43 36.10
CA GLU A 733 -20.90 35.56 35.67
C GLU A 733 -21.54 35.29 34.30
#